data_AF-A0A7L4KI41-F1
#
_entry.id   AF-A0A7L4KI41-F1
#
_cell.length_a   1.000
_cell.length_b   1.000
_cell.length_c   1.000
_cell.angle_alpha   90.00
_cell.angle_beta   90.00
_cell.angle_gamma   90.00
#
_symmetry.space_group_name_H-M   'P 1'
#
loop_
_entity.id
_entity.type
_entity.pdbx_description
1 polymer ?
#
loop_
_entity_poly.entity_id
_entity_poly.type
_entity_poly.pdbx_seq_one_letter_code
_entity_poly.pdbx_strand_id
1 'polypeptide(L)'
;AMGPVWWLLLCIPMLSPTFAGGVTRVYYLGIREVDWNYAPTGRNVLANESIARNRQASAFLQSGKDRVGSTYKKSVYKQYTDSTYTTEIPKPGWLGFLGPVIRAEVGDTIKVHLKNFATRPYTIHPHGVFYKKDSEGSLYPDMSPQDQKKDDAVFPGRNYTYIWTVPEDHSPTADDPNCLTWIYHSHIDAPRDIASGLIGPLLTCKKGILTGNSQRRRDVDVDFFLMFSVVDENLSWYLDENIASFCTDPGSVDKEDEEFQESNKMHAINGYVFGNLPELMMCAGDYVSWHLFGMGNEIDVHTAYFHGEALNIRGHRTDVASLFPATFVTADMTPSNPGRWLLICQVNDHIQAGMGALYEVRPCSRQAPAPTLEGRVRKYYIAAKEVQWDYGPSGFNQISGQQLSDTGSPAEQYFMRSLYRIGGVYWKAKYVEYTDESFREEKQQSEEEKHLGILGPVIKAEVGDTILVTFFNKASWPFSIQPHGVSYGKASEGMWYHDGLSQSGVSVAPLHNFTYRWTVPRHVGPTSSDPPCLTWMYSSAVNPVKDSSSGLVGPLLICKSGTLDDNNKQKGIDKEFYLLFNVFDENLSWYLNANIKYYLRMDETSVKKDDGFEESNRMHAINGLMFGNLPGLDVCEGDKVSWHLLGLGSEADIHGAVFQGNTIQMNGMRRDSANLFPHTFATAFMQPDTSGTFEIYCQTSNHYQSGMREQYTVSKCGKTGTASSRRYTGVRTFYIAAEEVVWDYAPDRSWERERHNHSAESYADVFLNNENGLLGSRYKKAVYREYTDGTFQTRKARISGDKHLGILGPFLWAEVGDILNIVFKNNASRPYSIHAHGVLERQAGHPQVANPGDIVTYRWEVPERSGPGPNDSACVPWIYYSAVDPVKDMYSGLIGPLKVCRRGALRSSGTRKDIKREFALLFLIFDENQSWYLEENVERFSKGNPMEINLLDEKFVESNKMHAINGRLYATLPGLTMYQGELVSWYLLGMGQEVDVHTVHFHAETFIYKNGKSYRADVVDLFPGTFEMVEMLVGNPGTWLLHCHVSDHIHAGMEILFTVLPRTGRELSLKNIQEHFLLDESQKLMLFGSKVSQQQIEATVISLAVVGVLLLLAAGVLLGAVIHLERQKRLRRNRRSILDDGFKLMSQKK
;
A
#
# COMPACT_ATOMS: atom_id res chain seq x y z
N ALA A 1 82.54 -7.13 -9.73
CA ALA A 1 83.07 -6.04 -8.90
C ALA A 1 82.16 -4.82 -9.06
N MET A 2 81.61 -4.34 -7.94
CA MET A 2 81.02 -3.02 -7.63
C MET A 2 80.02 -2.33 -8.61
N GLY A 3 78.77 -2.21 -8.12
CA GLY A 3 77.66 -1.22 -8.35
C GLY A 3 77.45 -0.49 -9.69
N PRO A 4 76.19 -0.19 -10.12
CA PRO A 4 75.07 0.26 -9.26
C PRO A 4 73.69 -0.37 -9.58
N VAL A 5 72.90 -0.72 -8.55
CA VAL A 5 71.48 -1.07 -8.69
C VAL A 5 70.67 -0.13 -7.79
N TRP A 6 70.50 1.11 -8.25
CA TRP A 6 69.73 2.17 -7.55
C TRP A 6 68.69 2.85 -8.46
N TRP A 7 68.28 2.21 -9.56
CA TRP A 7 67.37 2.82 -10.57
C TRP A 7 66.16 1.95 -10.96
N LEU A 8 65.78 0.96 -10.15
CA LEU A 8 64.62 0.08 -10.42
C LEU A 8 63.52 0.11 -9.34
N LEU A 9 63.51 1.12 -8.47
CA LEU A 9 62.51 1.29 -7.40
C LEU A 9 61.45 2.38 -7.66
N LEU A 10 61.31 2.90 -8.88
CA LEU A 10 60.41 4.04 -9.18
C LEU A 10 59.24 3.77 -10.14
N CYS A 11 58.94 2.53 -10.52
CA CYS A 11 57.77 2.23 -11.37
C CYS A 11 57.09 0.90 -10.98
N ILE A 12 56.48 0.85 -9.80
CA ILE A 12 55.35 -0.04 -9.55
C ILE A 12 54.15 0.89 -9.34
N PRO A 13 53.09 0.83 -10.16
CA PRO A 13 51.87 1.54 -9.83
C PRO A 13 51.37 0.88 -8.55
N MET A 14 51.40 1.62 -7.44
CA MET A 14 50.60 1.28 -6.28
C MET A 14 49.14 1.24 -6.76
N LEU A 15 48.63 0.05 -7.01
CA LEU A 15 47.20 -0.23 -6.92
C LEU A 15 46.84 -0.16 -5.44
N SER A 16 46.86 1.05 -4.90
CA SER A 16 46.08 1.38 -3.71
C SER A 16 44.64 1.03 -4.07
N PRO A 17 43.90 0.25 -3.25
CA PRO A 17 42.46 0.26 -3.37
C PRO A 17 42.06 1.71 -3.11
N THR A 18 41.65 2.42 -4.15
CA THR A 18 40.91 3.66 -3.95
C THR A 18 39.63 3.24 -3.25
N PHE A 19 39.63 3.29 -1.91
CA PHE A 19 38.40 3.55 -1.18
C PHE A 19 37.93 4.91 -1.70
N ALA A 20 37.15 4.90 -2.78
CA ALA A 20 36.42 6.07 -3.23
C ALA A 20 35.41 6.38 -2.13
N GLY A 21 35.82 7.25 -1.20
CA GLY A 21 34.95 7.84 -0.19
C GLY A 21 33.76 8.51 -0.87
N GLY A 22 32.61 8.52 -0.17
CA GLY A 22 31.40 9.14 -0.68
C GLY A 22 31.59 10.62 -1.01
N VAL A 23 30.80 11.12 -1.96
CA VAL A 23 30.86 12.50 -2.42
C VAL A 23 29.95 13.35 -1.53
N THR A 24 30.41 14.54 -1.15
CA THR A 24 29.54 15.54 -0.52
C THR A 24 28.79 16.31 -1.61
N ARG A 25 27.46 16.19 -1.62
CA ARG A 25 26.55 16.88 -2.55
C ARG A 25 25.91 18.07 -1.83
N VAL A 26 26.05 19.26 -2.39
CA VAL A 26 25.59 20.51 -1.77
C VAL A 26 24.38 21.05 -2.53
N TYR A 27 23.31 21.36 -1.82
CA TYR A 27 22.09 21.96 -2.35
C TYR A 27 21.78 23.26 -1.60
N TYR A 28 21.43 24.32 -2.32
CA TYR A 28 20.98 25.59 -1.74
C TYR A 28 19.49 25.75 -2.02
N LEU A 29 18.67 25.64 -0.98
CA LEU A 29 17.22 25.70 -1.10
C LEU A 29 16.67 26.96 -0.42
N GLY A 30 15.74 27.64 -1.07
CA GLY A 30 15.01 28.77 -0.51
C GLY A 30 13.51 28.48 -0.48
N ILE A 31 12.86 28.73 0.64
CA ILE A 31 11.39 28.67 0.76
C ILE A 31 10.81 30.03 0.36
N ARG A 32 9.89 30.06 -0.60
CA ARG A 32 9.30 31.28 -1.16
C ARG A 32 7.79 31.12 -1.32
N GLU A 33 7.07 32.18 -1.02
CA GLU A 33 5.63 32.29 -1.31
C GLU A 33 5.41 32.65 -2.79
N VAL A 34 4.46 31.97 -3.43
CA VAL A 34 4.10 32.15 -4.84
C VAL A 34 2.58 32.02 -5.03
N ASP A 35 2.03 32.69 -6.02
CA ASP A 35 0.66 32.42 -6.49
C ASP A 35 0.72 31.25 -7.47
N TRP A 36 0.12 30.12 -7.09
CA TRP A 36 0.06 28.90 -7.87
C TRP A 36 -1.30 28.78 -8.57
N ASN A 37 -1.30 28.62 -9.89
CA ASN A 37 -2.50 28.37 -10.67
C ASN A 37 -2.58 26.89 -11.06
N TYR A 38 -3.60 26.19 -10.58
CA TYR A 38 -3.84 24.77 -10.83
C TYR A 38 -4.27 24.46 -12.28
N ALA A 39 -4.80 25.45 -13.01
CA ALA A 39 -5.27 25.32 -14.38
C ALA A 39 -4.85 26.54 -15.25
N PRO A 40 -3.55 26.73 -15.51
CA PRO A 40 -3.01 27.91 -16.19
C PRO A 40 -3.54 28.12 -17.61
N THR A 41 -4.07 27.08 -18.27
CA THR A 41 -4.67 27.22 -19.61
C THR A 41 -6.06 27.85 -19.60
N GLY A 42 -6.72 27.94 -18.44
CA GLY A 42 -8.11 28.37 -18.31
C GLY A 42 -9.13 27.38 -18.91
N ARG A 43 -8.71 26.12 -19.14
CA ARG A 43 -9.50 25.10 -19.83
C ARG A 43 -9.39 23.74 -19.13
N ASN A 44 -10.42 22.92 -19.29
CA ASN A 44 -10.31 21.48 -19.15
C ASN A 44 -9.66 20.94 -20.43
N VAL A 45 -8.39 20.57 -20.36
CA VAL A 45 -7.60 20.13 -21.52
C VAL A 45 -8.05 18.76 -22.01
N LEU A 46 -8.54 17.90 -21.09
CA LEU A 46 -9.03 16.55 -21.40
C LEU A 46 -10.32 16.58 -22.21
N ALA A 47 -11.25 17.49 -21.90
CA ALA A 47 -12.50 17.67 -22.64
C ALA A 47 -12.39 18.69 -23.80
N ASN A 48 -11.32 19.48 -23.84
CA ASN A 48 -11.15 20.65 -24.71
C ASN A 48 -12.27 21.70 -24.56
N GLU A 49 -12.65 21.99 -23.32
CA GLU A 49 -13.67 22.97 -22.97
C GLU A 49 -13.08 24.08 -22.09
N SER A 50 -13.60 25.31 -22.21
CA SER A 50 -13.27 26.36 -21.24
C SER A 50 -13.88 26.03 -19.88
N ILE A 51 -13.19 26.38 -18.78
CA ILE A 51 -13.67 26.14 -17.41
C ILE A 51 -15.12 26.60 -17.22
N ALA A 52 -15.48 27.82 -17.68
CA ALA A 52 -16.82 28.38 -17.56
C ALA A 52 -17.95 27.61 -18.29
N ARG A 53 -17.61 26.70 -19.22
CA ARG A 53 -18.60 25.85 -19.93
C ARG A 53 -18.69 24.44 -19.37
N ASN A 54 -17.65 24.00 -18.67
CA ASN A 54 -17.56 22.65 -18.14
C ASN A 54 -18.00 22.68 -16.66
N ARG A 55 -19.18 22.14 -16.37
CA ARG A 55 -19.81 22.22 -15.03
C ARG A 55 -18.93 21.63 -13.92
N GLN A 56 -18.23 20.54 -14.20
CA GLN A 56 -17.31 19.90 -13.24
C GLN A 56 -16.11 20.80 -12.96
N ALA A 57 -15.42 21.26 -14.01
CA ALA A 57 -14.26 22.14 -13.85
C ALA A 57 -14.62 23.49 -13.22
N SER A 58 -15.80 24.04 -13.50
CA SER A 58 -16.24 25.32 -12.90
C SER A 58 -16.45 25.22 -11.39
N ALA A 59 -16.84 24.05 -10.86
CA ALA A 59 -17.07 23.88 -9.43
C ALA A 59 -15.80 24.11 -8.59
N PHE A 60 -14.64 23.73 -9.13
CA PHE A 60 -13.34 23.89 -8.47
C PHE A 60 -12.58 25.14 -8.92
N LEU A 61 -12.62 25.48 -10.21
CA LEU A 61 -11.68 26.45 -10.80
C LEU A 61 -12.27 27.84 -11.04
N GLN A 62 -13.58 28.02 -10.93
CA GLN A 62 -14.21 29.31 -11.20
C GLN A 62 -14.23 30.17 -9.93
N SER A 63 -13.54 31.31 -9.96
CA SER A 63 -13.61 32.31 -8.89
C SER A 63 -15.00 32.92 -8.81
N GLY A 64 -15.49 33.18 -7.60
CA GLY A 64 -16.82 33.69 -7.34
C GLY A 64 -16.89 34.62 -6.13
N LYS A 65 -18.13 34.86 -5.67
CA LYS A 65 -18.41 35.64 -4.47
C LYS A 65 -17.75 35.02 -3.24
N ASP A 66 -17.94 33.72 -3.14
CA ASP A 66 -17.67 32.81 -2.04
C ASP A 66 -16.78 31.63 -2.49
N ARG A 67 -16.05 31.78 -3.60
CA ARG A 67 -15.18 30.73 -4.18
C ARG A 67 -13.85 31.35 -4.60
N VAL A 68 -12.74 30.73 -4.20
CA VAL A 68 -11.37 31.20 -4.48
C VAL A 68 -11.03 31.05 -5.97
N GLY A 69 -11.36 29.89 -6.56
CA GLY A 69 -11.13 29.59 -7.98
C GLY A 69 -9.80 28.90 -8.24
N SER A 70 -9.13 29.18 -9.36
CA SER A 70 -7.97 28.36 -9.81
C SER A 70 -6.62 28.72 -9.19
N THR A 71 -6.51 29.83 -8.47
CA THR A 71 -5.21 30.41 -8.04
C THR A 71 -5.17 30.55 -6.52
N TYR A 72 -4.13 29.98 -5.91
CA TYR A 72 -3.91 30.01 -4.46
C TYR A 72 -2.47 30.43 -4.16
N LYS A 73 -2.28 31.18 -3.08
CA LYS A 73 -0.98 31.48 -2.51
C LYS A 73 -0.44 30.23 -1.80
N LYS A 74 0.80 29.87 -2.13
CA LYS A 74 1.50 28.66 -1.65
C LYS A 74 2.94 28.97 -1.28
N SER A 75 3.54 28.14 -0.43
CA SER A 75 4.99 28.13 -0.16
C SER A 75 5.66 26.98 -0.89
N VAL A 76 6.72 27.26 -1.64
CA VAL A 76 7.45 26.26 -2.45
C VAL A 76 8.95 26.29 -2.20
N TYR A 77 9.60 25.14 -2.34
CA TYR A 77 11.06 25.04 -2.36
C TYR A 77 11.61 25.42 -3.74
N LYS A 78 12.57 26.34 -3.75
CA LYS A 78 13.33 26.75 -4.95
C LYS A 78 14.81 26.45 -4.78
N GLN A 79 15.47 25.99 -5.84
CA GLN A 79 16.90 25.72 -5.84
C GLN A 79 17.71 26.93 -6.32
N TYR A 80 18.88 27.15 -5.72
CA TYR A 80 19.82 28.19 -6.09
C TYR A 80 21.21 27.63 -6.35
N THR A 81 22.04 28.37 -7.10
CA THR A 81 23.40 27.97 -7.45
C THR A 81 24.36 27.94 -6.26
N ASP A 82 24.15 28.84 -5.30
CA ASP A 82 25.08 29.08 -4.18
C ASP A 82 24.39 29.76 -2.98
N SER A 83 25.19 30.05 -1.95
CA SER A 83 24.75 30.67 -0.69
C SER A 83 24.29 32.12 -0.79
N THR A 84 24.39 32.77 -1.96
CA THR A 84 23.87 34.13 -2.17
C THR A 84 22.36 34.12 -2.40
N TYR A 85 21.79 32.99 -2.83
CA TYR A 85 20.37 32.84 -3.18
C TYR A 85 19.89 33.87 -4.24
N THR A 86 20.76 34.22 -5.18
CA THR A 86 20.47 35.22 -6.23
C THR A 86 20.06 34.57 -7.56
N THR A 87 20.71 33.47 -7.95
CA THR A 87 20.46 32.78 -9.22
C THR A 87 19.69 31.48 -8.97
N GLU A 88 18.42 31.44 -9.38
CA GLU A 88 17.55 30.26 -9.30
C GLU A 88 17.93 29.23 -10.38
N ILE A 89 17.98 27.95 -10.01
CA ILE A 89 18.12 26.84 -10.94
C ILE A 89 16.72 26.45 -11.42
N PRO A 90 16.40 26.56 -12.72
CA PRO A 90 15.07 26.28 -13.23
C PRO A 90 14.75 24.78 -13.12
N LYS A 91 13.52 24.48 -12.71
CA LYS A 91 12.96 23.12 -12.72
C LYS A 91 12.20 22.83 -14.00
N PRO A 92 12.09 21.56 -14.44
CA PRO A 92 11.20 21.18 -15.53
C PRO A 92 9.75 21.57 -15.25
N GLY A 93 9.00 21.99 -16.27
CA GLY A 93 7.61 22.44 -16.10
C GLY A 93 6.67 21.37 -15.54
N TRP A 94 6.87 20.10 -15.91
CA TRP A 94 6.09 18.98 -15.40
C TRP A 94 6.30 18.70 -13.90
N LEU A 95 7.33 19.27 -13.26
CA LEU A 95 7.56 19.11 -11.82
C LEU A 95 6.56 19.96 -10.99
N GLY A 96 5.84 20.88 -11.64
CA GLY A 96 4.77 21.66 -11.03
C GLY A 96 5.24 22.48 -9.83
N PHE A 97 4.49 22.48 -8.73
CA PHE A 97 4.92 23.21 -7.52
C PHE A 97 5.98 22.46 -6.70
N LEU A 98 6.22 21.17 -6.94
CA LEU A 98 7.16 20.36 -6.18
C LEU A 98 8.56 21.00 -6.13
N GLY A 99 9.24 20.77 -5.02
CA GLY A 99 10.62 21.17 -4.83
C GLY A 99 11.59 20.52 -5.83
N PRO A 100 12.82 21.03 -5.93
CA PRO A 100 13.87 20.45 -6.77
C PRO A 100 14.21 19.01 -6.37
N VAL A 101 14.54 18.18 -7.37
CA VAL A 101 14.92 16.78 -7.11
C VAL A 101 16.30 16.70 -6.45
N ILE A 102 16.35 16.19 -5.21
CA ILE A 102 17.61 15.88 -4.51
C ILE A 102 18.04 14.46 -4.90
N ARG A 103 19.30 14.28 -5.31
CA ARG A 103 19.85 12.96 -5.68
C ARG A 103 21.10 12.64 -4.86
N ALA A 104 21.26 11.37 -4.49
CA ALA A 104 22.44 10.85 -3.81
C ALA A 104 22.70 9.38 -4.15
N GLU A 105 23.95 8.94 -4.02
CA GLU A 105 24.33 7.53 -4.10
C GLU A 105 24.74 6.98 -2.72
N VAL A 106 24.81 5.66 -2.61
CA VAL A 106 25.36 4.98 -1.43
C VAL A 106 26.75 5.49 -1.08
N GLY A 107 26.90 5.92 0.16
CA GLY A 107 28.08 6.51 0.75
C GLY A 107 28.11 8.04 0.72
N ASP A 108 27.26 8.69 -0.08
CA ASP A 108 27.27 10.15 -0.22
C ASP A 108 26.78 10.87 1.04
N THR A 109 27.20 12.12 1.19
CA THR A 109 26.69 13.06 2.18
C THR A 109 25.93 14.16 1.46
N ILE A 110 24.66 14.35 1.78
CA ILE A 110 23.82 15.43 1.27
C ILE A 110 23.90 16.58 2.27
N LYS A 111 24.26 17.78 1.80
CA LYS A 111 24.30 19.00 2.60
C LYS A 111 23.30 19.99 2.02
N VAL A 112 22.22 20.26 2.74
CA VAL A 112 21.16 21.18 2.31
C VAL A 112 21.27 22.49 3.09
N HIS A 113 21.62 23.56 2.40
CA HIS A 113 21.60 24.92 2.93
C HIS A 113 20.23 25.55 2.68
N LEU A 114 19.35 25.43 3.67
CA LEU A 114 17.99 25.98 3.63
C LEU A 114 17.99 27.45 4.09
N LYS A 115 17.29 28.32 3.36
CA LYS A 115 16.96 29.68 3.80
C LYS A 115 15.46 29.93 3.67
N ASN A 116 14.85 30.39 4.75
CA ASN A 116 13.43 30.69 4.74
C ASN A 116 13.19 32.15 4.35
N PHE A 117 12.52 32.38 3.21
CA PHE A 117 12.09 33.71 2.77
C PHE A 117 10.58 33.93 2.87
N ALA A 118 9.82 32.93 3.34
CA ALA A 118 8.39 33.06 3.60
C ALA A 118 8.13 33.83 4.90
N THR A 119 6.86 34.08 5.18
CA THR A 119 6.40 34.87 6.33
C THR A 119 6.25 34.07 7.63
N ARG A 120 6.38 32.74 7.55
CA ARG A 120 6.16 31.78 8.66
C ARG A 120 7.37 30.86 8.84
N PRO A 121 7.60 30.28 10.03
CA PRO A 121 8.65 29.27 10.23
C PRO A 121 8.32 28.00 9.45
N TYR A 122 9.35 27.36 8.89
CA TYR A 122 9.25 26.10 8.14
C TYR A 122 10.55 25.29 8.31
N THR A 123 10.58 24.06 7.83
CA THR A 123 11.75 23.17 7.91
C THR A 123 12.00 22.42 6.60
N ILE A 124 12.85 21.39 6.65
CA ILE A 124 12.96 20.34 5.66
C ILE A 124 13.30 19.02 6.36
N HIS A 125 12.43 18.03 6.20
CA HIS A 125 12.51 16.69 6.77
C HIS A 125 12.61 15.67 5.63
N PRO A 126 13.65 14.80 5.59
CA PRO A 126 13.84 13.85 4.51
C PRO A 126 13.34 12.44 4.84
N HIS A 127 12.90 11.73 3.81
CA HIS A 127 12.68 10.29 3.84
C HIS A 127 13.89 9.52 3.26
N GLY A 128 14.00 8.24 3.60
CA GLY A 128 14.94 7.30 2.98
C GLY A 128 16.44 7.55 3.19
N VAL A 129 16.83 8.48 4.07
CA VAL A 129 18.23 8.84 4.35
C VAL A 129 18.52 8.83 5.84
N PHE A 130 19.79 8.74 6.19
CA PHE A 130 20.25 8.76 7.58
C PHE A 130 20.54 10.20 8.01
N TYR A 131 20.06 10.58 9.18
CA TYR A 131 20.31 11.88 9.80
C TYR A 131 20.37 11.77 11.31
N LYS A 132 20.99 12.77 11.94
CA LYS A 132 20.98 12.94 13.39
C LYS A 132 19.87 13.91 13.79
N LYS A 133 19.60 13.99 15.09
CA LYS A 133 18.58 14.89 15.67
C LYS A 133 18.76 16.37 15.32
N ASP A 134 19.97 16.83 15.02
CA ASP A 134 20.25 18.20 14.58
C ASP A 134 20.09 18.42 13.06
N SER A 135 19.53 17.45 12.33
CA SER A 135 19.31 17.49 10.88
C SER A 135 18.04 16.74 10.47
N GLU A 136 17.11 16.55 11.39
CA GLU A 136 15.83 15.88 11.16
C GLU A 136 14.79 16.84 10.59
N GLY A 137 14.74 18.07 11.10
CA GLY A 137 13.81 19.09 10.64
C GLY A 137 12.36 18.85 10.99
N SER A 138 12.08 18.23 12.14
CA SER A 138 10.72 17.91 12.60
C SER A 138 10.51 18.37 14.05
N LEU A 139 9.49 19.20 14.28
CA LEU A 139 9.22 19.79 15.60
C LEU A 139 8.29 18.89 16.43
N TYR A 140 8.84 18.19 17.42
CA TYR A 140 8.05 17.45 18.41
C TYR A 140 8.80 17.29 19.75
N PRO A 141 8.10 16.97 20.87
CA PRO A 141 8.74 16.68 22.15
C PRO A 141 9.49 15.35 22.10
N ASP A 142 10.80 15.43 21.89
CA ASP A 142 11.74 14.33 21.61
C ASP A 142 12.80 14.15 22.71
N MET A 143 12.75 14.97 23.76
CA MET A 143 13.75 15.05 24.82
C MET A 143 15.17 15.40 24.34
N SER A 144 15.31 15.97 23.13
CA SER A 144 16.62 16.41 22.62
C SER A 144 17.08 17.72 23.29
N PRO A 145 18.40 17.94 23.44
CA PRO A 145 18.91 19.18 24.01
C PRO A 145 18.65 20.37 23.06
N GLN A 146 18.49 21.58 23.62
CA GLN A 146 18.09 22.78 22.86
C GLN A 146 19.02 23.15 21.68
N ASP A 147 20.29 22.77 21.72
CA ASP A 147 21.24 23.01 20.62
C ASP A 147 20.98 22.13 19.39
N GLN A 148 20.30 21.00 19.57
CA GLN A 148 19.85 20.07 18.53
C GLN A 148 18.42 20.35 18.04
N LYS A 149 17.80 21.48 18.45
CA LYS A 149 16.43 21.87 18.03
C LYS A 149 16.40 23.03 17.03
N LYS A 150 17.57 23.38 16.46
CA LYS A 150 17.68 24.53 15.54
C LYS A 150 17.21 24.19 14.13
N ASP A 151 17.20 22.91 13.79
CA ASP A 151 16.67 22.34 12.57
C ASP A 151 15.14 22.22 12.60
N ASP A 152 14.57 22.01 13.79
CA ASP A 152 13.13 21.86 14.04
C ASP A 152 12.30 23.09 13.64
N ALA A 153 12.89 24.29 13.53
CA ALA A 153 12.19 25.47 13.03
C ALA A 153 13.11 26.53 12.45
N VAL A 154 13.05 26.76 11.13
CA VAL A 154 13.77 27.84 10.45
C VAL A 154 12.84 29.05 10.30
N PHE A 155 12.99 30.03 11.19
CA PHE A 155 12.19 31.26 11.17
C PHE A 155 12.44 32.13 9.93
N PRO A 156 11.48 33.02 9.57
CA PRO A 156 11.62 33.96 8.46
C PRO A 156 12.95 34.72 8.45
N GLY A 157 13.62 34.74 7.30
CA GLY A 157 14.91 35.39 7.09
C GLY A 157 16.13 34.62 7.62
N ARG A 158 15.94 33.53 8.38
CA ARG A 158 17.02 32.69 8.90
C ARG A 158 17.43 31.59 7.91
N ASN A 159 18.58 30.99 8.17
CA ASN A 159 19.09 29.86 7.42
C ASN A 159 19.52 28.73 8.37
N TYR A 160 19.49 27.51 7.87
CA TYR A 160 19.98 26.33 8.56
C TYR A 160 20.64 25.38 7.56
N THR A 161 21.52 24.51 8.05
CA THR A 161 22.21 23.53 7.20
C THR A 161 21.93 22.13 7.72
N TYR A 162 21.23 21.34 6.91
CA TYR A 162 20.91 19.95 7.18
C TYR A 162 21.98 19.05 6.58
N ILE A 163 22.39 18.02 7.31
CA ILE A 163 23.39 17.04 6.87
C ILE A 163 22.76 15.65 6.93
N TRP A 164 22.63 15.03 5.77
CA TRP A 164 22.12 13.67 5.62
C TRP A 164 23.18 12.78 4.99
N THR A 165 23.16 11.49 5.28
CA THR A 165 24.06 10.51 4.68
C THR A 165 23.26 9.35 4.13
N VAL A 166 23.80 8.66 3.12
CA VAL A 166 23.19 7.46 2.55
C VAL A 166 24.07 6.26 2.87
N PRO A 167 24.03 5.72 4.09
CA PRO A 167 24.78 4.51 4.42
C PRO A 167 24.22 3.29 3.69
N GLU A 168 24.97 2.18 3.70
CA GLU A 168 24.61 0.94 2.99
C GLU A 168 23.27 0.35 3.48
N ASP A 169 22.98 0.49 4.76
CA ASP A 169 21.74 0.08 5.40
C ASP A 169 20.56 1.05 5.17
N HIS A 170 20.75 2.16 4.45
CA HIS A 170 19.68 3.03 3.93
C HIS A 170 19.63 3.02 2.40
N SER A 171 20.43 2.15 1.77
CA SER A 171 20.52 2.09 0.33
C SER A 171 19.56 1.06 -0.29
N PRO A 172 19.28 1.19 -1.62
CA PRO A 172 18.53 0.18 -2.34
C PRO A 172 19.17 -1.21 -2.20
N THR A 173 18.35 -2.23 -1.94
CA THR A 173 18.79 -3.62 -1.88
C THR A 173 19.22 -4.14 -3.26
N ALA A 174 19.69 -5.39 -3.32
CA ALA A 174 19.97 -6.05 -4.59
C ALA A 174 18.72 -6.19 -5.48
N ASP A 175 17.55 -6.41 -4.88
CA ASP A 175 16.28 -6.62 -5.58
C ASP A 175 15.53 -5.32 -5.87
N ASP A 176 15.87 -4.22 -5.17
CA ASP A 176 15.36 -2.89 -5.50
C ASP A 176 15.85 -2.40 -6.87
N PRO A 177 15.09 -1.48 -7.51
CA PRO A 177 15.59 -0.69 -8.63
C PRO A 177 16.91 0.01 -8.30
N ASN A 178 17.62 0.48 -9.34
CA ASN A 178 18.89 1.16 -9.16
C ASN A 178 18.77 2.45 -8.33
N CYS A 179 17.60 3.08 -8.32
CA CYS A 179 17.30 4.24 -7.50
C CYS A 179 15.90 4.10 -6.88
N LEU A 180 15.75 4.51 -5.63
CA LEU A 180 14.49 4.52 -4.89
C LEU A 180 13.95 5.94 -4.75
N THR A 181 12.64 6.06 -4.95
CA THR A 181 11.87 7.29 -4.71
C THR A 181 11.68 7.51 -3.21
N TRP A 182 11.94 8.74 -2.77
CA TRP A 182 11.61 9.27 -1.45
C TRP A 182 11.11 10.70 -1.61
N ILE A 183 10.76 11.35 -0.51
CA ILE A 183 10.40 12.76 -0.48
C ILE A 183 11.19 13.51 0.59
N TYR A 184 11.05 14.82 0.56
CA TYR A 184 11.31 15.69 1.68
C TYR A 184 10.19 16.73 1.78
N HIS A 185 9.86 17.17 2.98
CA HIS A 185 8.81 18.17 3.21
C HIS A 185 9.07 18.99 4.47
N SER A 186 8.35 20.10 4.67
CA SER A 186 8.39 20.81 5.95
C SER A 186 7.56 20.06 6.99
N HIS A 187 7.96 20.14 8.26
CA HIS A 187 7.44 19.30 9.34
C HIS A 187 7.31 20.08 10.65
N ILE A 188 6.82 21.33 10.58
CA ILE A 188 6.33 22.06 11.76
C ILE A 188 4.96 21.50 12.13
N ASP A 189 4.03 21.61 11.19
CA ASP A 189 2.74 20.94 11.16
C ASP A 189 2.67 20.30 9.77
N ALA A 190 3.13 19.05 9.65
CA ALA A 190 3.39 18.43 8.36
C ALA A 190 2.16 18.47 7.42
N PRO A 191 0.93 18.12 7.85
CA PRO A 191 -0.26 18.28 7.01
C PRO A 191 -0.45 19.69 6.45
N ARG A 192 -0.40 20.72 7.29
CA ARG A 192 -0.61 22.12 6.87
C ARG A 192 0.53 22.64 6.00
N ASP A 193 1.76 22.26 6.32
CA ASP A 193 2.96 22.63 5.57
C ASP A 193 2.95 22.03 4.15
N ILE A 194 2.55 20.76 4.02
CA ILE A 194 2.41 20.05 2.76
C ILE A 194 1.25 20.61 1.94
N ALA A 195 0.08 20.80 2.56
CA ALA A 195 -1.08 21.45 1.91
C ALA A 195 -0.72 22.84 1.37
N SER A 196 0.14 23.58 2.10
CA SER A 196 0.66 24.88 1.66
C SER A 196 1.66 24.80 0.50
N GLY A 197 2.16 23.61 0.14
CA GLY A 197 3.00 23.34 -1.03
C GLY A 197 4.45 22.91 -0.75
N LEU A 198 4.85 22.75 0.51
CA LEU A 198 6.24 22.45 0.88
C LEU A 198 6.57 20.96 0.85
N ILE A 199 6.73 20.43 -0.36
CA ILE A 199 7.12 19.05 -0.63
C ILE A 199 8.03 18.97 -1.86
N GLY A 200 8.98 18.04 -1.87
CA GLY A 200 9.83 17.76 -3.02
C GLY A 200 10.37 16.33 -3.02
N PRO A 201 10.82 15.82 -4.18
CA PRO A 201 11.32 14.45 -4.29
C PRO A 201 12.79 14.32 -3.92
N LEU A 202 13.12 13.19 -3.28
CA LEU A 202 14.49 12.76 -2.98
C LEU A 202 14.74 11.39 -3.62
N LEU A 203 15.93 11.18 -4.17
CA LEU A 203 16.29 9.95 -4.87
C LEU A 203 17.60 9.40 -4.28
N THR A 204 17.58 8.18 -3.75
CA THR A 204 18.80 7.46 -3.36
C THR A 204 19.09 6.34 -4.34
N CYS A 205 20.33 6.27 -4.81
CA CYS A 205 20.76 5.36 -5.87
C CYS A 205 21.88 4.42 -5.41
N LYS A 206 21.99 3.28 -6.08
CA LYS A 206 23.17 2.41 -6.04
C LYS A 206 24.40 3.19 -6.53
N LYS A 207 25.58 2.81 -6.03
CA LYS A 207 26.85 3.48 -6.36
C LYS A 207 27.17 3.39 -7.85
N GLY A 208 27.56 4.51 -8.47
CA GLY A 208 27.97 4.60 -9.88
C GLY A 208 26.86 4.80 -10.90
N ILE A 209 25.61 4.99 -10.46
CA ILE A 209 24.44 5.22 -11.32
C ILE A 209 24.35 6.67 -11.81
N LEU A 210 24.77 7.64 -10.99
CA LEU A 210 24.73 9.06 -11.28
C LEU A 210 25.96 9.52 -12.10
N THR A 211 25.74 10.46 -13.01
CA THR A 211 26.77 11.08 -13.87
C THR A 211 27.35 12.34 -13.24
N GLY A 212 28.66 12.36 -12.97
CA GLY A 212 29.45 13.56 -12.69
C GLY A 212 28.73 14.67 -11.90
N ASN A 213 28.87 15.92 -12.36
CA ASN A 213 28.21 17.08 -11.75
C ASN A 213 26.74 17.24 -12.18
N SER A 214 26.33 16.64 -13.30
CA SER A 214 24.95 16.71 -13.82
C SER A 214 23.96 15.90 -13.01
N GLN A 215 24.44 14.93 -12.22
CA GLN A 215 23.65 14.03 -11.37
C GLN A 215 22.53 13.30 -12.12
N ARG A 216 22.63 13.20 -13.46
CA ARG A 216 21.69 12.45 -14.29
C ARG A 216 21.99 10.96 -14.17
N ARG A 217 20.95 10.14 -14.15
CA ARG A 217 21.06 8.68 -14.17
C ARG A 217 21.64 8.17 -15.49
N ARG A 218 22.49 7.15 -15.44
CA ARG A 218 23.09 6.49 -16.62
C ARG A 218 22.26 5.32 -17.15
N ASP A 219 21.38 4.78 -16.33
CA ASP A 219 20.63 3.56 -16.57
C ASP A 219 19.27 3.79 -17.24
N VAL A 220 18.77 5.02 -17.23
CA VAL A 220 17.50 5.43 -17.85
C VAL A 220 17.73 6.55 -18.86
N ASP A 221 16.90 6.59 -19.90
CA ASP A 221 16.88 7.69 -20.86
C ASP A 221 16.18 8.92 -20.25
N VAL A 222 15.06 8.70 -19.54
CA VAL A 222 14.24 9.74 -18.89
C VAL A 222 13.71 9.27 -17.53
N ASP A 223 13.70 10.16 -16.54
CA ASP A 223 13.03 9.96 -15.25
C ASP A 223 12.00 11.08 -14.97
N PHE A 224 10.79 10.69 -14.58
CA PHE A 224 9.71 11.62 -14.22
C PHE A 224 9.33 11.47 -12.75
N PHE A 225 8.91 12.55 -12.11
CA PHE A 225 8.47 12.57 -10.71
C PHE A 225 7.05 13.11 -10.63
N LEU A 226 6.12 12.29 -10.16
CA LEU A 226 4.70 12.63 -10.08
C LEU A 226 4.17 12.38 -8.67
N MET A 227 3.58 13.41 -8.10
CA MET A 227 2.79 13.39 -6.89
C MET A 227 1.31 13.35 -7.26
N PHE A 228 0.60 12.36 -6.73
CA PHE A 228 -0.86 12.31 -6.74
C PHE A 228 -1.37 12.77 -5.38
N SER A 229 -2.21 13.80 -5.36
CA SER A 229 -2.70 14.40 -4.13
C SER A 229 -3.99 15.17 -4.36
N VAL A 230 -4.95 15.02 -3.46
CA VAL A 230 -6.03 15.96 -3.23
C VAL A 230 -5.47 17.08 -2.36
N VAL A 231 -4.98 18.15 -3.01
CA VAL A 231 -4.36 19.27 -2.31
C VAL A 231 -5.46 20.10 -1.65
N ASP A 232 -5.67 19.86 -0.37
CA ASP A 232 -6.68 20.56 0.44
C ASP A 232 -6.20 21.95 0.86
N GLU A 233 -6.68 22.98 0.16
CA GLU A 233 -6.34 24.38 0.50
C GLU A 233 -7.05 24.88 1.76
N ASN A 234 -8.01 24.14 2.33
CA ASN A 234 -8.63 24.47 3.61
C ASN A 234 -7.62 24.25 4.77
N LEU A 235 -6.71 23.29 4.64
CA LEU A 235 -5.62 23.04 5.61
C LEU A 235 -4.43 24.01 5.45
N SER A 236 -4.33 24.68 4.30
CA SER A 236 -3.25 25.60 3.96
C SER A 236 -3.11 26.73 4.99
N TRP A 237 -1.87 27.11 5.31
CA TRP A 237 -1.58 28.28 6.15
C TRP A 237 -2.09 29.60 5.55
N TYR A 238 -2.41 29.59 4.25
CA TYR A 238 -2.77 30.77 3.46
C TYR A 238 -4.26 30.87 3.15
N LEU A 239 -5.13 30.01 3.71
CA LEU A 239 -6.58 30.03 3.41
C LEU A 239 -7.19 31.44 3.56
N ASP A 240 -6.96 32.11 4.68
CA ASP A 240 -7.50 33.46 4.92
C ASP A 240 -6.95 34.50 3.94
N GLU A 241 -5.66 34.40 3.60
CA GLU A 241 -5.02 35.28 2.61
C GLU A 241 -5.59 35.02 1.20
N ASN A 242 -5.91 33.77 0.88
CA ASN A 242 -6.52 33.37 -0.38
C ASN A 242 -7.96 33.86 -0.50
N ILE A 243 -8.77 33.69 0.55
CA ILE A 243 -10.14 34.22 0.61
C ILE A 243 -10.11 35.74 0.42
N ALA A 244 -9.23 36.45 1.12
CA ALA A 244 -9.12 37.91 1.01
C ALA A 244 -8.62 38.39 -0.37
N SER A 245 -7.80 37.60 -1.06
CA SER A 245 -7.16 37.99 -2.32
C SER A 245 -7.97 37.63 -3.56
N PHE A 246 -8.70 36.51 -3.54
CA PHE A 246 -9.30 35.94 -4.75
C PHE A 246 -10.83 35.83 -4.72
N CYS A 247 -11.49 35.81 -3.56
CA CYS A 247 -12.95 35.89 -3.49
C CYS A 247 -13.43 37.32 -3.74
N THR A 248 -14.52 37.50 -4.51
CA THR A 248 -15.01 38.86 -4.79
C THR A 248 -15.76 39.49 -3.62
N ASP A 249 -16.29 38.70 -2.68
CA ASP A 249 -16.87 39.17 -1.41
C ASP A 249 -16.43 38.27 -0.23
N PRO A 250 -15.20 38.47 0.28
CA PRO A 250 -14.61 37.64 1.34
C PRO A 250 -15.46 37.53 2.61
N GLY A 251 -16.26 38.56 2.92
CA GLY A 251 -17.09 38.59 4.12
C GLY A 251 -18.32 37.68 4.05
N SER A 252 -18.60 37.10 2.87
CA SER A 252 -19.72 36.18 2.67
C SER A 252 -19.33 34.70 2.71
N VAL A 253 -18.04 34.40 2.84
CA VAL A 253 -17.53 33.02 2.89
C VAL A 253 -17.86 32.41 4.25
N ASP A 254 -18.57 31.29 4.22
CA ASP A 254 -18.64 30.36 5.33
C ASP A 254 -17.60 29.26 5.11
N LYS A 255 -16.70 29.05 6.08
CA LYS A 255 -15.64 28.04 5.98
C LYS A 255 -16.14 26.64 6.32
N GLU A 256 -17.28 26.54 7.00
CA GLU A 256 -17.91 25.28 7.37
C GLU A 256 -18.87 24.79 6.27
N ASP A 257 -19.09 25.58 5.21
CA ASP A 257 -19.89 25.19 4.05
C ASP A 257 -19.18 24.07 3.27
N GLU A 258 -19.83 22.91 3.14
CA GLU A 258 -19.26 21.73 2.47
C GLU A 258 -18.91 22.02 1.01
N GLU A 259 -19.72 22.78 0.28
CA GLU A 259 -19.44 23.13 -1.11
C GLU A 259 -18.21 24.05 -1.23
N PHE A 260 -18.02 24.97 -0.27
CA PHE A 260 -16.80 25.79 -0.19
C PHE A 260 -15.57 24.93 0.08
N GLN A 261 -15.62 24.06 1.09
CA GLN A 261 -14.51 23.17 1.42
C GLN A 261 -14.15 22.27 0.23
N GLU A 262 -15.15 21.65 -0.40
CA GLU A 262 -14.95 20.77 -1.54
C GLU A 262 -14.37 21.53 -2.74
N SER A 263 -14.81 22.77 -2.99
CA SER A 263 -14.23 23.59 -4.07
C SER A 263 -12.74 23.88 -3.91
N ASN A 264 -12.22 23.80 -2.67
CA ASN A 264 -10.81 24.03 -2.33
C ASN A 264 -9.98 22.73 -2.30
N LYS A 265 -10.57 21.57 -2.57
CA LYS A 265 -9.87 20.28 -2.67
C LYS A 265 -9.39 20.03 -4.10
N MET A 266 -8.13 20.35 -4.36
CA MET A 266 -7.57 20.31 -5.71
C MET A 266 -7.00 18.93 -6.04
N HIS A 267 -7.77 18.12 -6.75
CA HIS A 267 -7.44 16.75 -7.16
C HIS A 267 -6.36 16.72 -8.26
N ALA A 268 -5.10 16.84 -7.87
CA ALA A 268 -4.02 17.28 -8.73
C ALA A 268 -2.89 16.25 -8.92
N ILE A 269 -2.24 16.33 -10.10
CA ILE A 269 -0.94 15.71 -10.36
C ILE A 269 0.11 16.82 -10.39
N ASN A 270 1.07 16.80 -9.45
CA ASN A 270 2.07 17.86 -9.25
C ASN A 270 1.49 19.29 -9.08
N GLY A 271 0.23 19.40 -8.64
CA GLY A 271 -0.47 20.68 -8.55
C GLY A 271 -1.18 21.13 -9.81
N TYR A 272 -1.42 20.24 -10.78
CA TYR A 272 -2.24 20.54 -11.95
C TYR A 272 -3.47 19.63 -12.02
N VAL A 273 -4.60 20.22 -12.44
CA VAL A 273 -5.90 19.54 -12.58
C VAL A 273 -6.41 19.60 -14.02
N PHE A 274 -7.38 18.76 -14.37
CA PHE A 274 -8.08 18.73 -15.66
C PHE A 274 -7.14 18.72 -16.89
N GLY A 275 -6.04 17.95 -16.83
CA GLY A 275 -5.08 17.80 -17.93
C GLY A 275 -4.12 18.98 -18.12
N ASN A 276 -4.01 19.90 -17.15
CA ASN A 276 -3.14 21.08 -17.25
C ASN A 276 -1.65 20.80 -16.98
N LEU A 277 -1.28 19.59 -16.56
CA LEU A 277 0.12 19.20 -16.39
C LEU A 277 0.87 19.39 -17.72
N PRO A 278 2.00 20.13 -17.75
CA PRO A 278 2.79 20.29 -18.96
C PRO A 278 3.26 18.95 -19.53
N GLU A 279 3.36 18.88 -20.86
CA GLU A 279 3.51 17.61 -21.58
C GLU A 279 4.73 16.79 -21.14
N LEU A 280 4.46 15.54 -20.78
CA LEU A 280 5.44 14.50 -20.46
C LEU A 280 5.86 13.82 -21.77
N MET A 281 6.98 14.23 -22.35
CA MET A 281 7.45 13.73 -23.65
C MET A 281 8.53 12.66 -23.51
N MET A 282 8.37 11.55 -24.23
CA MET A 282 9.36 10.47 -24.33
C MET A 282 9.39 9.85 -25.73
N CYS A 283 10.43 9.09 -26.05
CA CYS A 283 10.57 8.38 -27.32
C CYS A 283 10.14 6.91 -27.18
N ALA A 284 9.49 6.36 -28.21
CA ALA A 284 9.25 4.93 -28.31
C ALA A 284 10.59 4.16 -28.25
N GLY A 285 10.67 3.18 -27.34
CA GLY A 285 11.87 2.41 -27.04
C GLY A 285 12.82 3.02 -26.01
N ASP A 286 12.51 4.19 -25.43
CA ASP A 286 13.26 4.72 -24.28
C ASP A 286 13.11 3.81 -23.06
N TYR A 287 14.10 3.81 -22.18
CA TYR A 287 13.93 3.27 -20.84
C TYR A 287 13.54 4.39 -19.87
N VAL A 288 12.28 4.39 -19.42
CA VAL A 288 11.68 5.45 -18.61
C VAL A 288 11.47 4.96 -17.18
N SER A 289 11.90 5.76 -16.20
CA SER A 289 11.66 5.51 -14.78
C SER A 289 10.68 6.53 -14.22
N TRP A 290 9.55 6.06 -13.73
CA TRP A 290 8.53 6.87 -13.06
C TRP A 290 8.70 6.79 -11.55
N HIS A 291 8.92 7.94 -10.93
CA HIS A 291 9.00 8.11 -9.49
C HIS A 291 7.66 8.67 -9.01
N LEU A 292 6.81 7.79 -8.50
CA LEU A 292 5.43 8.09 -8.13
C LEU A 292 5.29 8.11 -6.61
N PHE A 293 4.50 9.05 -6.09
CA PHE A 293 4.15 9.07 -4.68
C PHE A 293 2.77 9.70 -4.44
N GLY A 294 2.08 9.21 -3.42
CA GLY A 294 0.81 9.77 -2.95
C GLY A 294 1.04 10.70 -1.76
N MET A 295 0.15 11.66 -1.55
CA MET A 295 0.21 12.57 -0.40
C MET A 295 -1.17 13.15 -0.09
N GLY A 296 -1.52 13.29 1.19
CA GLY A 296 -2.75 13.97 1.62
C GLY A 296 -3.43 13.30 2.81
N ASN A 297 -4.71 12.97 2.66
CA ASN A 297 -5.62 12.56 3.73
C ASN A 297 -6.33 11.21 3.44
N GLU A 298 -7.40 10.89 4.16
CA GLU A 298 -8.14 9.62 4.05
C GLU A 298 -8.68 9.37 2.62
N ILE A 299 -9.11 10.43 1.94
CA ILE A 299 -9.58 10.38 0.55
C ILE A 299 -8.46 10.15 -0.47
N ASP A 300 -7.18 10.24 -0.09
CA ASP A 300 -6.04 10.10 -1.00
C ASP A 300 -5.71 8.63 -1.32
N VAL A 301 -6.71 7.88 -1.76
CA VAL A 301 -6.57 6.59 -2.42
C VAL A 301 -6.40 6.85 -3.92
N HIS A 302 -5.19 6.68 -4.45
CA HIS A 302 -4.92 6.94 -5.87
C HIS A 302 -4.55 5.68 -6.61
N THR A 303 -5.12 5.51 -7.79
CA THR A 303 -4.80 4.39 -8.69
C THR A 303 -4.39 4.94 -10.05
N ALA A 304 -3.11 5.28 -10.17
CA ALA A 304 -2.54 5.92 -11.36
C ALA A 304 -2.45 4.92 -12.52
N TYR A 305 -3.33 5.09 -13.52
CA TYR A 305 -3.39 4.26 -14.71
C TYR A 305 -2.71 4.93 -15.91
N PHE A 306 -1.79 4.19 -16.55
CA PHE A 306 -1.10 4.63 -17.76
C PHE A 306 -1.73 3.99 -18.99
N HIS A 307 -2.61 4.71 -19.68
CA HIS A 307 -3.28 4.18 -20.88
C HIS A 307 -2.28 3.82 -21.97
N GLY A 308 -2.49 2.69 -22.64
CA GLY A 308 -1.73 2.26 -23.81
C GLY A 308 -0.35 1.66 -23.55
N GLU A 309 0.13 1.66 -22.30
CA GLU A 309 1.43 1.14 -21.91
C GLU A 309 1.34 0.26 -20.65
N ALA A 310 2.40 -0.51 -20.37
CA ALA A 310 2.49 -1.34 -19.17
C ALA A 310 3.72 -0.99 -18.35
N LEU A 311 3.57 -1.03 -17.03
CA LEU A 311 4.59 -0.76 -16.03
C LEU A 311 5.21 -2.05 -15.51
N ASN A 312 6.41 -1.93 -14.96
CA ASN A 312 7.03 -2.94 -14.12
C ASN A 312 7.33 -2.31 -12.76
N ILE A 313 6.68 -2.79 -11.70
CA ILE A 313 6.90 -2.34 -10.33
C ILE A 313 7.43 -3.53 -9.54
N ARG A 314 8.63 -3.40 -8.96
CA ARG A 314 9.27 -4.45 -8.15
C ARG A 314 9.35 -5.81 -8.86
N GLY A 315 9.53 -5.80 -10.18
CA GLY A 315 9.62 -7.01 -10.99
C GLY A 315 8.28 -7.66 -11.33
N HIS A 316 7.16 -7.00 -11.05
CA HIS A 316 5.80 -7.44 -11.37
C HIS A 316 5.16 -6.57 -12.44
N ARG A 317 4.44 -7.19 -13.38
CA ARG A 317 3.73 -6.51 -14.46
C ARG A 317 2.43 -5.91 -13.94
N THR A 318 2.25 -4.60 -14.11
CA THR A 318 1.02 -3.85 -13.78
C THR A 318 0.79 -2.75 -14.82
N ASP A 319 -0.41 -2.20 -14.91
CA ASP A 319 -0.69 -0.94 -15.64
C ASP A 319 -1.20 0.18 -14.72
N VAL A 320 -1.47 -0.16 -13.46
CA VAL A 320 -1.91 0.74 -12.39
C VAL A 320 -0.88 0.76 -11.26
N ALA A 321 -0.62 1.94 -10.71
CA ALA A 321 0.14 2.12 -9.47
C ALA A 321 -0.78 2.66 -8.37
N SER A 322 -0.94 1.90 -7.28
CA SER A 322 -1.65 2.34 -6.08
C SER A 322 -0.75 3.26 -5.24
N LEU A 323 -1.26 4.42 -4.85
CA LEU A 323 -0.54 5.42 -4.06
C LEU A 323 -1.46 5.95 -2.96
N PHE A 324 -0.95 5.97 -1.74
CA PHE A 324 -1.61 6.51 -0.55
C PHE A 324 -0.70 7.59 0.06
N PRO A 325 -1.12 8.30 1.14
CA PRO A 325 -0.28 9.32 1.75
C PRO A 325 1.12 8.82 2.14
N ALA A 326 2.16 9.37 1.50
CA ALA A 326 3.57 8.96 1.61
C ALA A 326 3.91 7.53 1.13
N THR A 327 3.09 6.92 0.27
CA THR A 327 3.49 5.72 -0.47
C THR A 327 4.51 6.09 -1.54
N PHE A 328 5.64 5.36 -1.61
CA PHE A 328 6.69 5.61 -2.60
C PHE A 328 6.84 4.45 -3.59
N VAL A 329 6.70 4.75 -4.88
CA VAL A 329 6.79 3.77 -5.96
C VAL A 329 7.83 4.22 -6.99
N THR A 330 8.64 3.25 -7.44
CA THR A 330 9.48 3.40 -8.64
C THR A 330 9.00 2.37 -9.66
N ALA A 331 8.53 2.85 -10.80
CA ALA A 331 7.99 2.03 -11.88
C ALA A 331 8.83 2.20 -13.16
N ASP A 332 9.20 1.08 -13.78
CA ASP A 332 9.93 1.09 -15.05
C ASP A 332 8.96 0.89 -16.22
N MET A 333 9.18 1.63 -17.30
CA MET A 333 8.39 1.57 -18.53
C MET A 333 9.30 1.57 -19.76
N THR A 334 8.91 0.83 -20.80
CA THR A 334 9.50 0.95 -22.15
C THR A 334 8.36 1.23 -23.12
N PRO A 335 8.11 2.51 -23.46
CA PRO A 335 6.96 2.89 -24.27
C PRO A 335 7.10 2.32 -25.68
N SER A 336 6.01 1.79 -26.20
CA SER A 336 5.98 1.03 -27.46
C SER A 336 5.01 1.60 -28.49
N ASN A 337 4.01 2.35 -28.04
CA ASN A 337 2.91 2.82 -28.87
C ASN A 337 2.98 4.35 -29.07
N PRO A 338 3.48 4.85 -30.22
CA PRO A 338 3.49 6.27 -30.50
C PRO A 338 2.08 6.87 -30.48
N GLY A 339 1.92 8.00 -29.80
CA GLY A 339 0.63 8.65 -29.59
C GLY A 339 0.62 9.52 -28.35
N ARG A 340 -0.49 10.25 -28.16
CA ARG A 340 -0.76 11.03 -26.96
C ARG A 340 -1.70 10.24 -26.06
N TRP A 341 -1.27 9.94 -24.85
CA TRP A 341 -1.92 8.99 -23.95
C TRP A 341 -2.36 9.64 -22.66
N LEU A 342 -3.45 9.13 -22.10
CA LEU A 342 -4.00 9.57 -20.82
C LEU A 342 -3.26 8.90 -19.65
N LEU A 343 -2.88 9.71 -18.68
CA LEU A 343 -2.50 9.29 -17.33
C LEU A 343 -3.59 9.81 -16.39
N ILE A 344 -4.31 8.94 -15.71
CA ILE A 344 -5.46 9.33 -14.88
C ILE A 344 -5.50 8.49 -13.60
N CYS A 345 -5.99 9.07 -12.51
CA CYS A 345 -6.41 8.30 -11.35
C CYS A 345 -7.73 7.57 -11.68
N GLN A 346 -7.86 6.29 -11.34
CA GLN A 346 -9.06 5.50 -11.65
C GLN A 346 -10.11 5.47 -10.54
N VAL A 347 -9.94 6.29 -9.50
CA VAL A 347 -10.93 6.47 -8.44
C VAL A 347 -12.05 7.39 -8.94
N ASN A 348 -13.31 6.96 -8.76
CA ASN A 348 -14.48 7.61 -9.36
C ASN A 348 -14.55 9.12 -9.09
N ASP A 349 -14.43 9.54 -7.84
CA ASP A 349 -14.57 10.95 -7.47
C ASP A 349 -13.36 11.77 -7.94
N HIS A 350 -12.16 11.18 -7.91
CA HIS A 350 -10.94 11.81 -8.45
C HIS A 350 -11.02 12.02 -9.98
N ILE A 351 -11.66 11.10 -10.73
CA ILE A 351 -11.92 11.27 -12.17
C ILE A 351 -12.84 12.48 -12.39
N GLN A 352 -13.94 12.56 -11.64
CA GLN A 352 -14.92 13.64 -11.79
C GLN A 352 -14.35 15.01 -11.41
N ALA A 353 -13.44 15.05 -10.42
CA ALA A 353 -12.73 16.23 -9.98
C ALA A 353 -11.49 16.57 -10.85
N GLY A 354 -11.20 15.78 -11.89
CA GLY A 354 -10.25 16.12 -12.94
C GLY A 354 -8.81 15.69 -12.71
N MET A 355 -8.56 14.67 -11.87
CA MET A 355 -7.22 14.14 -11.62
C MET A 355 -6.67 13.35 -12.81
N GLY A 356 -6.17 14.05 -13.82
CA GLY A 356 -5.57 13.46 -15.00
C GLY A 356 -4.60 14.38 -15.74
N ALA A 357 -3.72 13.78 -16.52
CA ALA A 357 -2.68 14.40 -17.31
C ALA A 357 -2.49 13.67 -18.65
N LEU A 358 -1.78 14.29 -19.59
CA LEU A 358 -1.44 13.68 -20.88
C LEU A 358 0.08 13.49 -20.99
N TYR A 359 0.48 12.37 -21.57
CA TYR A 359 1.86 12.10 -21.96
C TYR A 359 1.98 11.78 -23.44
N GLU A 360 3.12 12.06 -24.06
CA GLU A 360 3.33 11.89 -25.49
C GLU A 360 4.50 10.94 -25.75
N VAL A 361 4.22 9.86 -26.49
CA VAL A 361 5.23 8.92 -27.00
C VAL A 361 5.50 9.23 -28.47
N ARG A 362 6.72 9.67 -28.78
CA ARG A 362 7.13 10.02 -30.14
C ARG A 362 7.83 8.88 -30.86
N PRO A 363 7.65 8.74 -32.18
CA PRO A 363 8.46 7.82 -32.97
C PRO A 363 9.88 8.37 -33.10
N CYS A 364 10.87 7.67 -32.54
CA CYS A 364 12.28 8.06 -32.58
C CYS A 364 13.15 6.94 -33.18
N SER A 365 14.41 7.24 -33.52
CA SER A 365 15.30 6.35 -34.30
C SER A 365 15.56 4.97 -33.69
N ARG A 366 15.25 4.75 -32.39
CA ARG A 366 15.40 3.48 -31.66
C ARG A 366 14.17 2.57 -31.73
N GLN A 367 13.15 2.90 -32.51
CA GLN A 367 11.92 2.11 -32.57
C GLN A 367 12.20 0.66 -32.99
N ALA A 368 11.97 -0.27 -32.06
CA ALA A 368 12.01 -1.69 -32.38
C ALA A 368 10.89 -1.99 -33.39
N PRO A 369 11.12 -2.87 -34.39
CA PRO A 369 10.06 -3.33 -35.27
C PRO A 369 8.93 -3.94 -34.44
N ALA A 370 7.68 -3.71 -34.86
CA ALA A 370 6.52 -4.26 -34.18
C ALA A 370 6.68 -5.78 -33.99
N PRO A 371 6.46 -6.31 -32.78
CA PRO A 371 6.68 -7.72 -32.52
C PRO A 371 5.78 -8.57 -33.42
N THR A 372 6.38 -9.54 -34.12
CA THR A 372 5.61 -10.57 -34.83
C THR A 372 4.93 -11.47 -33.82
N LEU A 373 3.61 -11.41 -33.79
CA LEU A 373 2.76 -12.22 -32.92
C LEU A 373 2.50 -13.58 -33.60
N GLU A 374 3.06 -14.65 -33.02
CA GLU A 374 2.92 -16.02 -33.53
C GLU A 374 1.81 -16.81 -32.83
N GLY A 375 1.08 -16.19 -31.90
CA GLY A 375 0.01 -16.82 -31.13
C GLY A 375 -1.32 -16.97 -31.88
N ARG A 376 -2.33 -17.43 -31.15
CA ARG A 376 -3.69 -17.65 -31.67
C ARG A 376 -4.44 -16.33 -31.79
N VAL A 377 -5.34 -16.25 -32.77
CA VAL A 377 -6.34 -15.17 -32.83
C VAL A 377 -7.58 -15.62 -32.07
N ARG A 378 -7.92 -14.93 -30.99
CA ARG A 378 -9.06 -15.22 -30.11
C ARG A 378 -10.19 -14.27 -30.42
N LYS A 379 -11.36 -14.80 -30.77
CA LYS A 379 -12.54 -14.01 -31.13
C LYS A 379 -13.58 -14.12 -30.02
N TYR A 380 -14.06 -12.98 -29.55
CA TYR A 380 -15.15 -12.85 -28.59
C TYR A 380 -16.26 -12.00 -29.20
N TYR A 381 -17.51 -12.41 -29.01
CA TYR A 381 -18.69 -11.66 -29.42
C TYR A 381 -19.44 -11.25 -28.16
N ILE A 382 -19.36 -9.98 -27.79
CA ILE A 382 -19.88 -9.47 -26.51
C ILE A 382 -20.92 -8.38 -26.82
N ALA A 383 -22.05 -8.39 -26.12
CA ALA A 383 -23.02 -7.30 -26.20
C ALA A 383 -23.32 -6.70 -24.83
N ALA A 384 -23.53 -5.39 -24.78
CA ALA A 384 -24.12 -4.72 -23.62
C ALA A 384 -25.63 -4.81 -23.73
N LYS A 385 -26.30 -5.29 -22.67
CA LYS A 385 -27.76 -5.48 -22.61
C LYS A 385 -28.30 -5.00 -21.28
N GLU A 386 -29.50 -4.44 -21.29
CA GLU A 386 -30.22 -4.06 -20.07
C GLU A 386 -30.81 -5.28 -19.37
N VAL A 387 -30.64 -5.33 -18.05
CA VAL A 387 -31.13 -6.41 -17.18
C VAL A 387 -31.76 -5.83 -15.92
N GLN A 388 -32.76 -6.52 -15.38
CA GLN A 388 -33.18 -6.30 -13.99
C GLN A 388 -32.29 -7.15 -13.10
N TRP A 389 -31.51 -6.48 -12.27
CA TRP A 389 -30.56 -7.09 -11.36
C TRP A 389 -31.11 -7.07 -9.94
N ASP A 390 -31.14 -8.24 -9.30
CA ASP A 390 -31.54 -8.43 -7.91
C ASP A 390 -30.29 -8.74 -7.09
N TYR A 391 -29.94 -7.87 -6.15
CA TYR A 391 -28.76 -8.01 -5.29
C TYR A 391 -28.92 -9.11 -4.22
N GLY A 392 -30.16 -9.54 -3.95
CA GLY A 392 -30.48 -10.51 -2.90
C GLY A 392 -31.61 -11.45 -3.35
N PRO A 393 -31.41 -12.26 -4.41
CA PRO A 393 -32.47 -13.02 -5.08
C PRO A 393 -33.18 -14.05 -4.18
N SER A 394 -32.55 -14.50 -3.09
CA SER A 394 -33.23 -15.39 -2.14
C SER A 394 -34.23 -14.66 -1.23
N GLY A 395 -34.09 -13.35 -1.03
CA GLY A 395 -34.83 -12.57 -0.04
C GLY A 395 -34.34 -12.75 1.40
N PHE A 396 -33.33 -13.59 1.64
CA PHE A 396 -32.78 -13.89 2.95
C PHE A 396 -31.27 -13.61 3.00
N ASN A 397 -30.79 -13.24 4.18
CA ASN A 397 -29.38 -13.28 4.52
C ASN A 397 -29.00 -14.75 4.74
N GLN A 398 -28.25 -15.36 3.82
CA GLN A 398 -27.94 -16.80 3.86
C GLN A 398 -27.00 -17.17 5.02
N ILE A 399 -26.40 -16.18 5.68
CA ILE A 399 -25.49 -16.37 6.81
C ILE A 399 -26.27 -16.30 8.14
N SER A 400 -27.15 -15.32 8.34
CA SER A 400 -27.93 -15.19 9.58
C SER A 400 -29.29 -15.90 9.56
N GLY A 401 -29.83 -16.20 8.37
CA GLY A 401 -31.17 -16.76 8.16
C GLY A 401 -32.32 -15.75 8.29
N GLN A 402 -32.04 -14.47 8.54
CA GLN A 402 -33.03 -13.40 8.63
C GLN A 402 -33.52 -12.95 7.24
N GLN A 403 -34.72 -12.40 7.14
CA GLN A 403 -35.17 -11.78 5.88
C GLN A 403 -34.43 -10.47 5.67
N LEU A 404 -34.12 -10.15 4.40
CA LEU A 404 -33.38 -8.92 4.08
C LEU A 404 -34.18 -7.64 4.39
N SER A 405 -35.51 -7.74 4.51
CA SER A 405 -36.41 -6.62 4.83
C SER A 405 -36.86 -6.58 6.30
N ASP A 406 -36.26 -7.39 7.19
CA ASP A 406 -36.63 -7.38 8.60
C ASP A 406 -36.21 -6.07 9.28
N THR A 407 -37.12 -5.45 10.03
CA THR A 407 -36.88 -4.18 10.72
C THR A 407 -35.78 -4.31 11.78
N GLY A 408 -34.81 -3.39 11.75
CA GLY A 408 -33.63 -3.38 12.60
C GLY A 408 -32.51 -4.33 12.15
N SER A 409 -32.66 -5.00 11.00
CA SER A 409 -31.58 -5.78 10.42
C SER A 409 -30.60 -4.89 9.63
N PRO A 410 -29.30 -5.21 9.56
CA PRO A 410 -28.35 -4.46 8.73
C PRO A 410 -28.73 -4.42 7.23
N ALA A 411 -29.49 -5.41 6.77
CA ALA A 411 -29.96 -5.47 5.38
C ALA A 411 -31.13 -4.52 5.08
N GLU A 412 -31.87 -4.07 6.11
CA GLU A 412 -33.06 -3.22 5.95
C GLU A 412 -32.75 -1.97 5.13
N GLN A 413 -31.61 -1.32 5.40
CA GLN A 413 -31.19 -0.08 4.75
C GLN A 413 -31.17 -0.18 3.21
N TYR A 414 -30.77 -1.34 2.69
CA TYR A 414 -30.56 -1.59 1.25
C TYR A 414 -31.74 -2.30 0.59
N PHE A 415 -32.47 -3.13 1.33
CA PHE A 415 -33.53 -3.99 0.77
C PHE A 415 -34.96 -3.54 1.11
N MET A 416 -35.14 -2.64 2.07
CA MET A 416 -36.45 -2.09 2.40
C MET A 416 -37.03 -1.32 1.21
N ARG A 417 -38.27 -1.65 0.85
CA ARG A 417 -39.06 -0.88 -0.12
C ARG A 417 -40.00 0.07 0.61
N SER A 418 -39.95 1.34 0.25
CA SER A 418 -40.81 2.39 0.81
C SER A 418 -41.26 3.36 -0.27
N LEU A 419 -41.98 4.42 0.11
CA LEU A 419 -42.32 5.51 -0.83
C LEU A 419 -41.09 6.24 -1.37
N TYR A 420 -39.95 6.18 -0.65
CA TYR A 420 -38.72 6.88 -0.98
C TYR A 420 -37.52 5.94 -1.18
N ARG A 421 -37.70 4.61 -1.12
CA ARG A 421 -36.63 3.60 -1.21
C ARG A 421 -36.91 2.57 -2.30
N ILE A 422 -35.96 2.39 -3.22
CA ILE A 422 -36.10 1.47 -4.37
C ILE A 422 -36.07 -0.01 -3.91
N GLY A 423 -35.26 -0.33 -2.91
CA GLY A 423 -35.01 -1.68 -2.41
C GLY A 423 -33.94 -2.41 -3.24
N GLY A 424 -33.88 -3.74 -3.21
CA GLY A 424 -32.75 -4.51 -3.76
C GLY A 424 -32.76 -4.82 -5.27
N VAL A 425 -33.66 -4.24 -6.09
CA VAL A 425 -33.79 -4.61 -7.52
C VAL A 425 -33.70 -3.37 -8.42
N TYR A 426 -32.76 -3.38 -9.36
CA TYR A 426 -32.42 -2.24 -10.22
C TYR A 426 -32.30 -2.64 -11.69
N TRP A 427 -32.70 -1.74 -12.60
CA TRP A 427 -32.27 -1.79 -13.98
C TRP A 427 -30.79 -1.44 -14.10
N LYS A 428 -30.05 -2.31 -14.79
CA LYS A 428 -28.59 -2.23 -14.99
C LYS A 428 -28.23 -2.62 -16.42
N ALA A 429 -26.98 -2.39 -16.81
CA ALA A 429 -26.40 -2.91 -18.04
C ALA A 429 -25.37 -4.01 -17.72
N LYS A 430 -25.38 -5.09 -18.52
CA LYS A 430 -24.48 -6.23 -18.36
C LYS A 430 -23.84 -6.63 -19.68
N TYR A 431 -22.56 -7.02 -19.65
CA TYR A 431 -21.90 -7.68 -20.77
C TYR A 431 -22.31 -9.15 -20.87
N VAL A 432 -22.73 -9.57 -22.06
CA VAL A 432 -23.17 -10.95 -22.34
C VAL A 432 -22.44 -11.49 -23.56
N GLU A 433 -21.95 -12.73 -23.48
CA GLU A 433 -21.28 -13.40 -24.60
C GLU A 433 -22.28 -14.05 -25.57
N TYR A 434 -21.97 -14.01 -26.85
CA TYR A 434 -22.72 -14.61 -27.94
C TYR A 434 -21.85 -15.63 -28.69
N THR A 435 -22.49 -16.56 -29.38
CA THR A 435 -21.79 -17.63 -30.11
C THR A 435 -21.07 -17.11 -31.37
N ASP A 436 -21.60 -16.07 -32.02
CA ASP A 436 -21.08 -15.52 -33.27
C ASP A 436 -21.43 -14.03 -33.49
N GLU A 437 -20.98 -13.49 -34.62
CA GLU A 437 -21.16 -12.10 -35.05
C GLU A 437 -22.62 -11.71 -35.35
N SER A 438 -23.55 -12.68 -35.40
CA SER A 438 -24.97 -12.39 -35.63
C SER A 438 -25.67 -11.86 -34.38
N PHE A 439 -25.10 -12.07 -33.20
CA PHE A 439 -25.66 -11.71 -31.89
C PHE A 439 -27.10 -12.22 -31.69
N ARG A 440 -27.42 -13.41 -32.22
CA ARG A 440 -28.75 -14.03 -32.09
C ARG A 440 -28.85 -15.02 -30.93
N GLU A 441 -27.81 -15.81 -30.71
CA GLU A 441 -27.78 -16.85 -29.68
C GLU A 441 -26.78 -16.47 -28.57
N GLU A 442 -27.29 -16.25 -27.36
CA GLU A 442 -26.47 -16.03 -26.16
C GLU A 442 -25.76 -17.33 -25.80
N LYS A 443 -24.47 -17.25 -25.51
CA LYS A 443 -23.68 -18.42 -25.09
C LYS A 443 -24.13 -18.82 -23.69
N GLN A 444 -24.55 -20.07 -23.52
CA GLN A 444 -24.96 -20.57 -22.22
C GLN A 444 -23.77 -20.57 -21.25
N GLN A 445 -23.97 -19.99 -20.07
CA GLN A 445 -22.99 -20.03 -19.00
C GLN A 445 -22.86 -21.47 -18.49
N SER A 446 -21.62 -21.91 -18.31
CA SER A 446 -21.33 -23.21 -17.69
C SER A 446 -21.59 -23.18 -16.18
N GLU A 447 -21.71 -24.36 -15.57
CA GLU A 447 -21.83 -24.50 -14.11
C GLU A 447 -20.67 -23.84 -13.36
N GLU A 448 -19.47 -23.81 -13.94
CA GLU A 448 -18.29 -23.19 -13.36
C GLU A 448 -18.32 -21.66 -13.42
N GLU A 449 -19.13 -21.07 -14.30
CA GLU A 449 -19.25 -19.63 -14.51
C GLU A 449 -20.44 -19.01 -13.75
N LYS A 450 -21.23 -19.82 -13.02
CA LYS A 450 -22.38 -19.33 -12.24
C LYS A 450 -21.99 -18.27 -11.21
N HIS A 451 -20.78 -18.35 -10.67
CA HIS A 451 -20.27 -17.39 -9.70
C HIS A 451 -20.00 -16.00 -10.31
N LEU A 452 -19.96 -15.82 -11.63
CA LEU A 452 -19.65 -14.52 -12.23
C LEU A 452 -20.68 -13.44 -11.89
N GLY A 453 -21.91 -13.82 -11.54
CA GLY A 453 -22.95 -12.87 -11.13
C GLY A 453 -23.17 -11.80 -12.20
N ILE A 454 -22.99 -10.53 -11.86
CA ILE A 454 -23.17 -9.39 -12.78
C ILE A 454 -22.04 -9.24 -13.80
N LEU A 455 -20.88 -9.85 -13.56
CA LEU A 455 -19.72 -9.72 -14.44
C LEU A 455 -20.00 -10.22 -15.86
N GLY A 456 -19.31 -9.60 -16.81
CA GLY A 456 -19.19 -10.07 -18.18
C GLY A 456 -18.45 -11.40 -18.32
N PRO A 457 -18.40 -11.98 -19.53
CA PRO A 457 -17.64 -13.19 -19.79
C PRO A 457 -16.13 -13.00 -19.59
N VAL A 458 -15.44 -14.08 -19.24
CA VAL A 458 -13.98 -14.07 -19.03
C VAL A 458 -13.25 -14.04 -20.38
N ILE A 459 -12.50 -12.98 -20.64
CA ILE A 459 -11.58 -12.91 -21.78
C ILE A 459 -10.23 -13.50 -21.36
N LYS A 460 -9.72 -14.50 -22.09
CA LYS A 460 -8.45 -15.15 -21.77
C LYS A 460 -7.50 -15.12 -22.96
N ALA A 461 -6.23 -14.82 -22.74
CA ALA A 461 -5.22 -14.88 -23.78
C ALA A 461 -3.84 -15.27 -23.25
N GLU A 462 -2.98 -15.78 -24.13
CA GLU A 462 -1.58 -16.03 -23.84
C GLU A 462 -0.68 -14.97 -24.48
N VAL A 463 0.53 -14.82 -23.95
CA VAL A 463 1.58 -14.05 -24.59
C VAL A 463 1.83 -14.55 -26.01
N GLY A 464 1.70 -13.64 -26.98
CA GLY A 464 1.78 -13.89 -28.42
C GLY A 464 0.42 -13.85 -29.13
N ASP A 465 -0.69 -13.90 -28.41
CA ASP A 465 -2.03 -13.94 -28.99
C ASP A 465 -2.52 -12.55 -29.46
N THR A 466 -3.53 -12.56 -30.32
CA THR A 466 -4.33 -11.39 -30.71
C THR A 466 -5.77 -11.60 -30.25
N ILE A 467 -6.35 -10.61 -29.57
CA ILE A 467 -7.72 -10.64 -29.07
C ILE A 467 -8.57 -9.74 -29.98
N LEU A 468 -9.64 -10.30 -30.55
CA LEU A 468 -10.64 -9.58 -31.31
C LEU A 468 -11.96 -9.62 -30.54
N VAL A 469 -12.43 -8.48 -30.06
CA VAL A 469 -13.71 -8.34 -29.38
C VAL A 469 -14.68 -7.61 -30.29
N THR A 470 -15.61 -8.34 -30.87
CA THR A 470 -16.73 -7.73 -31.60
C THR A 470 -17.79 -7.35 -30.57
N PHE A 471 -17.91 -6.05 -30.32
CA PHE A 471 -18.87 -5.49 -29.38
C PHE A 471 -20.12 -5.02 -30.10
N PHE A 472 -21.30 -5.40 -29.62
CA PHE A 472 -22.58 -4.86 -30.11
C PHE A 472 -23.37 -4.22 -28.98
N ASN A 473 -23.69 -2.94 -29.11
CA ASN A 473 -24.43 -2.24 -28.07
C ASN A 473 -25.95 -2.43 -28.26
N LYS A 474 -26.55 -3.32 -27.46
CA LYS A 474 -28.02 -3.53 -27.41
C LYS A 474 -28.71 -2.71 -26.32
N ALA A 475 -27.99 -1.90 -25.55
CA ALA A 475 -28.54 -1.07 -24.49
C ALA A 475 -28.92 0.33 -25.01
N SER A 476 -29.63 1.11 -24.19
CA SER A 476 -30.14 2.43 -24.58
C SER A 476 -29.10 3.55 -24.57
N TRP A 477 -27.97 3.34 -23.89
CA TRP A 477 -26.89 4.34 -23.74
C TRP A 477 -25.68 3.96 -24.59
N PRO A 478 -24.89 4.94 -25.08
CA PRO A 478 -23.63 4.64 -25.75
C PRO A 478 -22.63 4.06 -24.75
N PHE A 479 -22.00 2.93 -25.13
CA PHE A 479 -21.01 2.22 -24.31
C PHE A 479 -19.78 1.86 -25.13
N SER A 480 -18.71 1.46 -24.47
CA SER A 480 -17.45 1.02 -25.11
C SER A 480 -16.88 -0.20 -24.40
N ILE A 481 -15.70 -0.68 -24.81
CA ILE A 481 -14.92 -1.67 -24.06
C ILE A 481 -13.46 -1.20 -24.01
N GLN A 482 -12.99 -0.91 -22.80
CA GLN A 482 -11.64 -0.51 -22.47
C GLN A 482 -10.95 -1.61 -21.65
N PRO A 483 -9.86 -2.22 -22.13
CA PRO A 483 -9.17 -3.28 -21.41
C PRO A 483 -8.02 -2.76 -20.53
N HIS A 484 -7.75 -3.49 -19.45
CA HIS A 484 -6.47 -3.48 -18.74
C HIS A 484 -5.53 -4.58 -19.25
N GLY A 485 -4.22 -4.42 -19.03
CA GLY A 485 -3.22 -5.48 -19.18
C GLY A 485 -2.88 -5.93 -20.61
N VAL A 486 -3.39 -5.23 -21.63
CA VAL A 486 -3.15 -5.58 -23.05
C VAL A 486 -2.64 -4.38 -23.85
N SER A 487 -1.97 -4.67 -24.97
CA SER A 487 -1.47 -3.62 -25.86
C SER A 487 -2.48 -3.33 -26.96
N TYR A 488 -2.85 -2.06 -27.12
CA TYR A 488 -3.78 -1.58 -28.12
C TYR A 488 -3.30 -0.25 -28.72
N GLY A 489 -3.62 -0.03 -30.01
CA GLY A 489 -3.41 1.25 -30.65
C GLY A 489 -4.62 2.16 -30.49
N LYS A 490 -4.46 3.44 -30.85
CA LYS A 490 -5.52 4.45 -30.81
C LYS A 490 -6.83 4.03 -31.47
N ALA A 491 -6.79 3.30 -32.59
CA ALA A 491 -8.02 2.84 -33.24
C ALA A 491 -8.83 1.81 -32.43
N SER A 492 -8.29 1.23 -31.36
CA SER A 492 -8.96 0.24 -30.50
C SER A 492 -8.96 0.65 -29.02
N GLU A 493 -8.78 1.94 -28.75
CA GLU A 493 -8.97 2.54 -27.43
C GLU A 493 -10.48 2.73 -27.18
N GLY A 494 -10.92 2.42 -25.96
CA GLY A 494 -12.33 2.46 -25.54
C GLY A 494 -12.71 3.71 -24.74
N MET A 495 -11.74 4.55 -24.37
CA MET A 495 -11.98 5.76 -23.57
C MET A 495 -11.81 7.02 -24.42
N TRP A 496 -12.74 7.98 -24.28
CA TRP A 496 -12.66 9.26 -24.97
C TRP A 496 -11.92 10.31 -24.13
N TYR A 497 -10.98 11.01 -24.77
CA TYR A 497 -10.35 12.25 -24.29
C TYR A 497 -9.78 13.01 -25.49
N HIS A 498 -9.49 14.30 -25.33
CA HIS A 498 -8.99 15.13 -26.41
C HIS A 498 -7.50 14.89 -26.71
N ASP A 499 -7.24 13.90 -27.56
CA ASP A 499 -5.92 13.58 -28.11
C ASP A 499 -5.69 14.14 -29.54
N GLY A 500 -6.71 14.77 -30.14
CA GLY A 500 -6.68 15.32 -31.49
C GLY A 500 -7.04 14.34 -32.61
N LEU A 501 -7.43 13.10 -32.27
CA LEU A 501 -7.85 12.07 -33.21
C LEU A 501 -9.34 11.77 -33.07
N SER A 502 -10.03 11.54 -34.19
CA SER A 502 -11.41 11.03 -34.17
C SER A 502 -11.37 9.50 -34.22
N GLN A 503 -11.99 8.84 -33.25
CA GLN A 503 -12.00 7.39 -33.11
C GLN A 503 -13.43 6.88 -32.95
N SER A 504 -13.79 5.78 -33.63
CA SER A 504 -15.15 5.22 -33.59
C SER A 504 -15.40 4.24 -32.44
N GLY A 505 -14.33 3.68 -31.83
CA GLY A 505 -14.43 2.70 -30.74
C GLY A 505 -14.68 3.29 -29.35
N VAL A 506 -14.38 4.57 -29.16
CA VAL A 506 -14.49 5.25 -27.85
C VAL A 506 -15.93 5.48 -27.39
N SER A 507 -16.92 5.37 -28.28
CA SER A 507 -18.33 5.49 -27.97
C SER A 507 -19.17 4.78 -29.03
N VAL A 508 -19.64 3.57 -28.72
CA VAL A 508 -20.47 2.77 -29.64
C VAL A 508 -21.93 3.07 -29.36
N ALA A 509 -22.58 3.74 -30.32
CA ALA A 509 -23.98 4.11 -30.21
C ALA A 509 -24.91 2.89 -30.06
N PRO A 510 -26.11 3.07 -29.48
CA PRO A 510 -27.13 2.02 -29.45
C PRO A 510 -27.37 1.42 -30.84
N LEU A 511 -27.53 0.10 -30.89
CA LEU A 511 -27.74 -0.69 -32.12
C LEU A 511 -26.59 -0.63 -33.14
N HIS A 512 -25.39 -0.24 -32.71
CA HIS A 512 -24.17 -0.30 -33.52
C HIS A 512 -23.17 -1.31 -32.95
N ASN A 513 -22.30 -1.82 -33.82
CA ASN A 513 -21.20 -2.70 -33.43
C ASN A 513 -19.84 -2.05 -33.74
N PHE A 514 -18.83 -2.52 -33.02
CA PHE A 514 -17.43 -2.16 -33.23
C PHE A 514 -16.54 -3.35 -32.90
N THR A 515 -15.44 -3.54 -33.63
CA THR A 515 -14.49 -4.63 -33.35
C THR A 515 -13.19 -4.06 -32.80
N TYR A 516 -12.91 -4.32 -31.53
CA TYR A 516 -11.65 -3.99 -30.89
C TYR A 516 -10.59 -5.02 -31.24
N ARG A 517 -9.37 -4.55 -31.54
CA ARG A 517 -8.20 -5.40 -31.76
C ARG A 517 -7.13 -5.10 -30.71
N TRP A 518 -6.92 -6.04 -29.80
CA TRP A 518 -5.87 -5.98 -28.80
C TRP A 518 -4.82 -7.07 -29.06
N THR A 519 -3.62 -6.83 -28.56
CA THR A 519 -2.49 -7.73 -28.72
C THR A 519 -1.80 -7.98 -27.40
N VAL A 520 -1.20 -9.16 -27.26
CA VAL A 520 -0.53 -9.57 -26.03
C VAL A 520 0.96 -9.80 -26.30
N PRO A 521 1.75 -8.75 -26.59
CA PRO A 521 3.19 -8.88 -26.73
C PRO A 521 3.86 -9.27 -25.40
N ARG A 522 5.12 -9.72 -25.45
CA ARG A 522 5.87 -10.15 -24.26
C ARG A 522 5.97 -9.08 -23.17
N HIS A 523 5.98 -7.79 -23.53
CA HIS A 523 6.14 -6.70 -22.58
C HIS A 523 4.85 -6.34 -21.82
N VAL A 524 3.67 -6.84 -22.21
CA VAL A 524 2.43 -6.68 -21.41
C VAL A 524 2.07 -7.97 -20.64
N GLY A 525 2.71 -9.09 -20.98
CA GLY A 525 2.48 -10.36 -20.31
C GLY A 525 3.20 -10.50 -18.96
N PRO A 526 2.94 -11.59 -18.23
CA PRO A 526 3.52 -11.86 -16.93
C PRO A 526 5.05 -11.97 -16.98
N THR A 527 5.73 -11.36 -16.02
CA THR A 527 7.18 -11.45 -15.85
C THR A 527 7.62 -12.80 -15.25
N SER A 528 8.92 -12.96 -14.98
CA SER A 528 9.43 -14.11 -14.24
C SER A 528 8.98 -14.17 -12.77
N SER A 529 8.75 -13.02 -12.14
CA SER A 529 8.31 -12.94 -10.74
C SER A 529 6.79 -13.12 -10.61
N ASP A 530 6.06 -12.91 -11.70
CA ASP A 530 4.61 -13.03 -11.75
C ASP A 530 4.12 -14.49 -11.80
N PRO A 531 2.87 -14.72 -11.33
CA PRO A 531 2.18 -15.99 -11.53
C PRO A 531 2.04 -16.38 -13.02
N PRO A 532 1.67 -17.63 -13.32
CA PRO A 532 1.47 -18.09 -14.69
C PRO A 532 0.45 -17.25 -15.48
N CYS A 533 -0.56 -16.72 -14.80
CA CYS A 533 -1.56 -15.82 -15.36
C CYS A 533 -1.78 -14.63 -14.44
N LEU A 534 -1.99 -13.45 -15.03
CA LEU A 534 -2.33 -12.21 -14.35
C LEU A 534 -3.80 -11.86 -14.57
N THR A 535 -4.47 -11.50 -13.48
CA THR A 535 -5.83 -10.98 -13.47
C THR A 535 -5.85 -9.51 -13.93
N TRP A 536 -6.82 -9.18 -14.75
CA TRP A 536 -7.16 -7.84 -15.23
C TRP A 536 -8.68 -7.72 -15.37
N MET A 537 -9.15 -6.57 -15.82
CA MET A 537 -10.55 -6.39 -16.22
C MET A 537 -10.68 -5.62 -17.54
N TYR A 538 -11.89 -5.61 -18.06
CA TYR A 538 -12.36 -4.67 -19.07
C TYR A 538 -13.66 -4.04 -18.59
N SER A 539 -13.87 -2.76 -18.92
CA SER A 539 -15.08 -2.02 -18.56
C SER A 539 -15.48 -1.07 -19.69
N SER A 540 -16.68 -0.49 -19.63
CA SER A 540 -17.02 0.64 -20.52
C SER A 540 -16.40 1.91 -19.96
N ALA A 541 -15.88 2.76 -20.85
CA ALA A 541 -15.17 3.99 -20.50
C ALA A 541 -15.65 5.20 -21.32
N VAL A 542 -16.93 5.18 -21.76
CA VAL A 542 -17.59 6.37 -22.33
C VAL A 542 -17.78 7.39 -21.22
N ASN A 543 -18.30 6.92 -20.08
CA ASN A 543 -18.24 7.62 -18.82
C ASN A 543 -17.83 6.59 -17.75
N PRO A 544 -16.53 6.48 -17.42
CA PRO A 544 -16.01 5.38 -16.60
C PRO A 544 -16.71 5.25 -15.24
N VAL A 545 -17.18 6.36 -14.66
CA VAL A 545 -17.91 6.34 -13.39
C VAL A 545 -19.34 5.81 -13.57
N LYS A 546 -20.12 6.40 -14.47
CA LYS A 546 -21.52 5.97 -14.66
C LYS A 546 -21.64 4.57 -15.27
N ASP A 547 -20.73 4.23 -16.17
CA ASP A 547 -20.74 2.96 -16.90
C ASP A 547 -20.46 1.77 -15.97
N SER A 548 -19.46 1.91 -15.09
CA SER A 548 -19.11 0.89 -14.09
C SER A 548 -20.22 0.74 -13.04
N SER A 549 -20.73 1.84 -12.47
CA SER A 549 -21.88 1.82 -11.56
C SER A 549 -23.13 1.19 -12.20
N SER A 550 -23.31 1.37 -13.51
CA SER A 550 -24.40 0.73 -14.26
C SER A 550 -24.23 -0.78 -14.44
N GLY A 551 -23.04 -1.36 -14.21
CA GLY A 551 -22.78 -2.80 -14.22
C GLY A 551 -21.85 -3.32 -15.33
N LEU A 552 -21.25 -2.44 -16.15
CA LEU A 552 -20.44 -2.85 -17.31
C LEU A 552 -18.98 -3.13 -16.97
N VAL A 553 -18.74 -4.31 -16.38
CA VAL A 553 -17.41 -4.79 -15.99
C VAL A 553 -17.28 -6.27 -16.35
N GLY A 554 -16.10 -6.72 -16.77
CA GLY A 554 -15.81 -8.13 -16.98
C GLY A 554 -14.33 -8.48 -16.74
N PRO A 555 -14.03 -9.72 -16.35
CA PRO A 555 -12.67 -10.16 -16.07
C PRO A 555 -11.86 -10.45 -17.35
N LEU A 556 -10.57 -10.14 -17.30
CA LEU A 556 -9.60 -10.44 -18.35
C LEU A 556 -8.40 -11.16 -17.74
N LEU A 557 -7.91 -12.21 -18.41
CA LEU A 557 -6.80 -13.02 -17.92
C LEU A 557 -5.70 -13.13 -18.98
N ILE A 558 -4.49 -12.70 -18.63
CA ILE A 558 -3.31 -12.80 -19.51
C ILE A 558 -2.31 -13.79 -18.94
N CYS A 559 -2.01 -14.83 -19.70
CA CYS A 559 -1.17 -15.95 -19.29
C CYS A 559 0.17 -16.01 -20.03
N LYS A 560 1.16 -16.66 -19.42
CA LYS A 560 2.39 -17.09 -20.10
C LYS A 560 2.03 -18.07 -21.22
N SER A 561 2.80 -18.04 -22.31
CA SER A 561 2.61 -18.95 -23.45
C SER A 561 2.64 -20.43 -23.02
N GLY A 562 1.66 -21.22 -23.46
CA GLY A 562 1.50 -22.64 -23.16
C GLY A 562 0.87 -22.96 -21.80
N THR A 563 0.34 -21.98 -21.06
CA THR A 563 -0.30 -22.16 -19.74
C THR A 563 -1.76 -22.60 -19.86
N LEU A 564 -2.45 -22.17 -20.91
CA LEU A 564 -3.83 -22.53 -21.21
C LEU A 564 -3.87 -23.85 -22.00
N ASP A 565 -4.89 -24.66 -21.73
CA ASP A 565 -5.23 -25.83 -22.54
C ASP A 565 -6.07 -25.45 -23.78
N ASP A 566 -6.48 -26.44 -24.57
CA ASP A 566 -7.28 -26.19 -25.77
C ASP A 566 -8.72 -25.69 -25.48
N ASN A 567 -9.18 -25.82 -24.23
CA ASN A 567 -10.45 -25.30 -23.73
C ASN A 567 -10.30 -23.95 -23.00
N ASN A 568 -9.12 -23.33 -23.04
CA ASN A 568 -8.80 -22.08 -22.35
C ASN A 568 -8.87 -22.17 -20.81
N LYS A 569 -8.68 -23.36 -20.24
CA LYS A 569 -8.48 -23.54 -18.79
C LYS A 569 -7.00 -23.51 -18.44
N GLN A 570 -6.68 -23.01 -17.26
CA GLN A 570 -5.30 -23.02 -16.76
C GLN A 570 -4.84 -24.45 -16.45
N LYS A 571 -3.70 -24.86 -17.02
CA LYS A 571 -3.12 -26.18 -16.76
C LYS A 571 -2.70 -26.32 -15.29
N GLY A 572 -3.18 -27.38 -14.64
CA GLY A 572 -2.83 -27.69 -13.25
C GLY A 572 -3.59 -26.89 -12.20
N ILE A 573 -4.64 -26.16 -12.61
CA ILE A 573 -5.63 -25.53 -11.74
C ILE A 573 -6.94 -26.32 -11.91
N ASP A 574 -7.54 -26.73 -10.81
CA ASP A 574 -8.79 -27.50 -10.81
C ASP A 574 -10.01 -26.58 -10.90
N LYS A 575 -9.95 -25.40 -10.26
CA LYS A 575 -11.01 -24.38 -10.23
C LYS A 575 -10.45 -22.97 -10.35
N GLU A 576 -11.13 -22.14 -11.14
CA GLU A 576 -10.84 -20.72 -11.30
C GLU A 576 -12.07 -19.91 -10.89
N PHE A 577 -11.92 -18.95 -9.99
CA PHE A 577 -13.00 -18.04 -9.57
C PHE A 577 -12.60 -16.59 -9.82
N TYR A 578 -13.58 -15.77 -10.19
CA TYR A 578 -13.42 -14.34 -10.47
C TYR A 578 -14.36 -13.56 -9.56
N LEU A 579 -13.82 -12.74 -8.68
CA LEU A 579 -14.58 -11.98 -7.68
C LEU A 579 -14.27 -10.49 -7.81
N LEU A 580 -15.31 -9.70 -8.06
CA LEU A 580 -15.31 -8.24 -8.03
C LEU A 580 -15.88 -7.78 -6.69
N PHE A 581 -15.04 -7.10 -5.92
CA PHE A 581 -15.43 -6.35 -4.73
C PHE A 581 -15.68 -4.91 -5.17
N ASN A 582 -16.91 -4.43 -4.94
CA ASN A 582 -17.33 -3.10 -5.37
C ASN A 582 -18.55 -2.65 -4.56
N VAL A 583 -18.56 -1.39 -4.14
CA VAL A 583 -19.75 -0.68 -3.70
C VAL A 583 -20.46 -0.15 -4.96
N PHE A 584 -21.48 -0.86 -5.42
CA PHE A 584 -22.27 -0.43 -6.57
C PHE A 584 -23.13 0.78 -6.19
N ASP A 585 -22.63 1.98 -6.45
CA ASP A 585 -23.38 3.22 -6.26
C ASP A 585 -24.40 3.41 -7.39
N GLU A 586 -25.66 3.01 -7.13
CA GLU A 586 -26.75 3.17 -8.10
C GLU A 586 -27.17 4.64 -8.29
N ASN A 587 -26.74 5.55 -7.40
CA ASN A 587 -26.98 7.00 -7.57
C ASN A 587 -26.19 7.55 -8.77
N LEU A 588 -25.07 6.91 -9.12
CA LEU A 588 -24.24 7.27 -10.27
C LEU A 588 -24.64 6.51 -11.55
N SER A 589 -25.58 5.57 -11.47
CA SER A 589 -26.04 4.76 -12.61
C SER A 589 -26.76 5.58 -13.68
N TRP A 590 -26.58 5.24 -14.96
CA TRP A 590 -27.37 5.80 -16.05
C TRP A 590 -28.87 5.51 -15.91
N TYR A 591 -29.21 4.48 -15.13
CA TYR A 591 -30.58 3.98 -14.96
C TYR A 591 -31.26 4.49 -13.70
N LEU A 592 -30.63 5.35 -12.87
CA LEU A 592 -31.24 5.87 -11.65
C LEU A 592 -32.65 6.45 -11.89
N ASN A 593 -32.77 7.35 -12.88
CA ASN A 593 -34.06 7.98 -13.20
C ASN A 593 -35.10 6.99 -13.72
N ALA A 594 -34.68 5.96 -14.45
CA ALA A 594 -35.57 4.89 -14.87
C ALA A 594 -36.03 4.06 -13.66
N ASN A 595 -35.13 3.76 -12.72
CA ASN A 595 -35.42 3.02 -11.50
C ASN A 595 -36.39 3.79 -10.58
N ILE A 596 -36.15 5.08 -10.32
CA ILE A 596 -37.05 5.93 -9.53
C ILE A 596 -38.44 5.96 -10.16
N LYS A 597 -38.53 6.20 -11.48
CA LYS A 597 -39.83 6.28 -12.17
C LYS A 597 -40.57 4.94 -12.18
N TYR A 598 -39.84 3.83 -12.37
CA TYR A 598 -40.41 2.50 -12.47
C TYR A 598 -40.88 1.97 -11.11
N TYR A 599 -40.06 2.09 -10.07
CA TYR A 599 -40.33 1.52 -8.74
C TYR A 599 -41.06 2.48 -7.81
N LEU A 600 -40.69 3.78 -7.77
CA LEU A 600 -41.27 4.76 -6.84
C LEU A 600 -42.42 5.58 -7.46
N ARG A 601 -42.51 5.66 -8.79
CA ARG A 601 -43.49 6.49 -9.52
C ARG A 601 -43.42 7.98 -9.15
N MET A 602 -42.23 8.45 -8.80
CA MET A 602 -41.93 9.83 -8.40
C MET A 602 -40.88 10.46 -9.32
N ASP A 603 -40.66 11.76 -9.16
CA ASP A 603 -39.54 12.49 -9.78
C ASP A 603 -38.35 12.57 -8.81
N GLU A 604 -37.13 12.62 -9.36
CA GLU A 604 -35.85 12.58 -8.64
C GLU A 604 -35.77 13.61 -7.48
N THR A 605 -36.18 14.85 -7.72
CA THR A 605 -36.12 15.94 -6.73
C THR A 605 -37.01 15.72 -5.51
N SER A 606 -38.02 14.87 -5.63
CA SER A 606 -38.93 14.56 -4.51
C SER A 606 -38.36 13.48 -3.59
N VAL A 607 -37.45 12.66 -4.09
CA VAL A 607 -36.88 11.50 -3.37
C VAL A 607 -35.58 11.88 -2.65
N LYS A 608 -34.75 12.74 -3.24
CA LYS A 608 -33.52 13.27 -2.62
C LYS A 608 -33.72 14.12 -1.36
N LYS A 609 -34.95 14.28 -0.88
CA LYS A 609 -35.26 14.92 0.41
C LYS A 609 -35.18 13.97 1.60
N ASP A 610 -35.05 12.68 1.33
CA ASP A 610 -34.86 11.66 2.35
C ASP A 610 -33.35 11.43 2.54
N ASP A 611 -32.85 11.73 3.74
CA ASP A 611 -31.42 11.74 4.06
C ASP A 611 -30.74 10.36 3.87
N GLY A 612 -31.48 9.26 3.90
CA GLY A 612 -30.91 7.93 3.69
C GLY A 612 -31.07 7.38 2.26
N PHE A 613 -31.58 8.17 1.31
CA PHE A 613 -31.83 7.69 -0.05
C PHE A 613 -30.54 7.29 -0.75
N GLU A 614 -29.54 8.15 -0.68
CA GLU A 614 -28.27 7.90 -1.36
C GLU A 614 -27.59 6.65 -0.79
N GLU A 615 -27.53 6.53 0.53
CA GLU A 615 -26.92 5.37 1.19
C GLU A 615 -27.70 4.07 0.90
N SER A 616 -29.03 4.10 0.82
CA SER A 616 -29.81 2.90 0.48
C SER A 616 -29.53 2.33 -0.92
N ASN A 617 -28.94 3.15 -1.78
CA ASN A 617 -28.60 2.80 -3.17
C ASN A 617 -27.12 2.43 -3.34
N ARG A 618 -26.32 2.43 -2.26
CA ARG A 618 -24.92 1.99 -2.25
C ARG A 618 -24.82 0.51 -1.90
N MET A 619 -24.82 -0.33 -2.94
CA MET A 619 -24.94 -1.78 -2.79
C MET A 619 -23.57 -2.44 -2.63
N HIS A 620 -23.22 -2.80 -1.40
CA HIS A 620 -21.93 -3.38 -1.00
C HIS A 620 -21.85 -4.87 -1.37
N ALA A 621 -21.35 -5.19 -2.57
CA ALA A 621 -21.57 -6.50 -3.17
C ALA A 621 -20.30 -7.20 -3.67
N ILE A 622 -20.33 -8.53 -3.68
CA ILE A 622 -19.35 -9.37 -4.39
C ILE A 622 -20.03 -9.91 -5.65
N ASN A 623 -19.48 -9.61 -6.83
CA ASN A 623 -20.10 -9.95 -8.13
C ASN A 623 -21.55 -9.46 -8.29
N GLY A 624 -21.92 -8.39 -7.60
CA GLY A 624 -23.27 -7.83 -7.60
C GLY A 624 -24.26 -8.54 -6.68
N LEU A 625 -23.83 -9.45 -5.80
CA LEU A 625 -24.68 -10.11 -4.81
C LEU A 625 -24.22 -9.77 -3.39
N MET A 626 -25.17 -9.81 -2.45
CA MET A 626 -24.96 -9.41 -1.05
C MET A 626 -25.47 -10.48 -0.09
N PHE A 627 -24.96 -10.46 1.14
CA PHE A 627 -25.46 -11.26 2.27
C PHE A 627 -25.52 -12.78 2.01
N GLY A 628 -24.52 -13.34 1.32
CA GLY A 628 -24.41 -14.78 1.10
C GLY A 628 -25.20 -15.31 -0.10
N ASN A 629 -25.65 -14.44 -1.02
CA ASN A 629 -26.49 -14.83 -2.16
C ASN A 629 -25.71 -15.31 -3.39
N LEU A 630 -24.37 -15.24 -3.41
CA LEU A 630 -23.52 -15.63 -4.54
C LEU A 630 -23.44 -17.16 -4.70
N PRO A 631 -23.94 -17.73 -5.82
CA PRO A 631 -23.92 -19.18 -6.02
C PRO A 631 -22.62 -19.66 -6.68
N GLY A 632 -22.37 -20.98 -6.62
CA GLY A 632 -21.38 -21.65 -7.47
C GLY A 632 -19.93 -21.59 -6.97
N LEU A 633 -19.72 -21.27 -5.69
CA LEU A 633 -18.41 -21.30 -5.02
C LEU A 633 -18.16 -22.67 -4.35
N ASP A 634 -18.22 -23.74 -5.14
CA ASP A 634 -18.02 -25.10 -4.67
C ASP A 634 -16.64 -25.64 -5.06
N VAL A 635 -15.88 -26.12 -4.07
CA VAL A 635 -14.54 -26.69 -4.24
C VAL A 635 -14.41 -28.04 -3.55
N CYS A 636 -13.50 -28.88 -4.03
CA CYS A 636 -13.17 -30.13 -3.35
C CYS A 636 -11.92 -29.99 -2.48
N GLU A 637 -11.89 -30.72 -1.37
CA GLU A 637 -10.71 -30.80 -0.49
C GLU A 637 -9.47 -31.24 -1.30
N GLY A 638 -8.40 -30.46 -1.20
CA GLY A 638 -7.15 -30.69 -1.90
C GLY A 638 -7.10 -30.20 -3.36
N ASP A 639 -8.16 -29.61 -3.89
CA ASP A 639 -8.14 -28.96 -5.21
C ASP A 639 -7.18 -27.77 -5.24
N LYS A 640 -6.56 -27.53 -6.40
CA LYS A 640 -5.80 -26.30 -6.64
C LYS A 640 -6.73 -25.24 -7.20
N VAL A 641 -6.97 -24.20 -6.41
CA VAL A 641 -7.90 -23.12 -6.74
C VAL A 641 -7.12 -21.85 -7.05
N SER A 642 -7.46 -21.21 -8.17
CA SER A 642 -6.98 -19.88 -8.54
C SER A 642 -8.10 -18.85 -8.34
N TRP A 643 -7.87 -17.90 -7.44
CA TRP A 643 -8.76 -16.78 -7.15
C TRP A 643 -8.28 -15.54 -7.88
N HIS A 644 -9.13 -14.99 -8.73
CA HIS A 644 -8.91 -13.78 -9.50
C HIS A 644 -9.76 -12.67 -8.89
N LEU A 645 -9.12 -11.74 -8.20
CA LEU A 645 -9.80 -10.71 -7.42
C LEU A 645 -9.67 -9.36 -8.11
N LEU A 646 -10.75 -8.60 -8.13
CA LEU A 646 -10.91 -7.32 -8.82
C LEU A 646 -11.45 -6.28 -7.84
N GLY A 647 -10.86 -5.08 -7.81
CA GLY A 647 -11.40 -3.91 -7.12
C GLY A 647 -11.82 -2.83 -8.12
N LEU A 648 -12.90 -2.12 -7.81
CA LEU A 648 -13.47 -1.03 -8.60
C LEU A 648 -14.24 -0.08 -7.67
N GLY A 649 -14.36 1.20 -8.04
CA GLY A 649 -15.25 2.15 -7.37
C GLY A 649 -14.60 3.48 -6.97
N SER A 650 -14.96 4.04 -5.81
CA SER A 650 -14.45 5.32 -5.29
C SER A 650 -13.40 5.14 -4.18
N GLU A 651 -13.04 6.21 -3.47
CA GLU A 651 -12.15 6.17 -2.31
C GLU A 651 -12.69 5.30 -1.16
N ALA A 652 -14.01 5.08 -1.11
CA ALA A 652 -14.65 4.14 -0.19
C ALA A 652 -14.27 2.67 -0.48
N ASP A 653 -13.89 2.34 -1.72
CA ASP A 653 -13.63 0.97 -2.16
C ASP A 653 -12.25 0.45 -1.74
N ILE A 654 -12.03 0.37 -0.43
CA ILE A 654 -10.87 -0.23 0.22
C ILE A 654 -11.28 -1.60 0.75
N HIS A 655 -10.90 -2.64 0.03
CA HIS A 655 -11.37 -3.99 0.31
C HIS A 655 -10.25 -4.90 0.81
N GLY A 656 -10.39 -5.43 2.02
CA GLY A 656 -9.57 -6.55 2.50
C GLY A 656 -10.29 -7.87 2.25
N ALA A 657 -10.10 -8.51 1.09
CA ALA A 657 -10.79 -9.76 0.74
C ALA A 657 -10.23 -10.95 1.54
N VAL A 658 -10.93 -11.39 2.58
CA VAL A 658 -10.51 -12.45 3.51
C VAL A 658 -11.20 -13.78 3.21
N PHE A 659 -10.43 -14.87 3.32
CA PHE A 659 -10.95 -16.23 3.22
C PHE A 659 -10.99 -16.89 4.60
N GLN A 660 -12.20 -17.06 5.15
CA GLN A 660 -12.36 -17.68 6.47
C GLN A 660 -11.84 -19.13 6.45
N GLY A 661 -11.05 -19.50 7.47
CA GLY A 661 -10.61 -20.88 7.72
C GLY A 661 -9.50 -21.43 6.82
N ASN A 662 -9.23 -20.80 5.67
CA ASN A 662 -8.17 -21.19 4.73
C ASN A 662 -7.21 -20.02 4.49
N THR A 663 -6.00 -20.33 4.00
CA THR A 663 -5.01 -19.30 3.66
C THR A 663 -4.72 -19.30 2.17
N ILE A 664 -4.32 -18.14 1.67
CA ILE A 664 -3.94 -17.94 0.28
C ILE A 664 -2.43 -17.75 0.14
N GLN A 665 -1.92 -17.99 -1.07
CA GLN A 665 -0.54 -17.75 -1.42
C GLN A 665 -0.46 -16.74 -2.57
N MET A 666 0.33 -15.69 -2.36
CA MET A 666 0.58 -14.61 -3.33
C MET A 666 2.09 -14.33 -3.35
N ASN A 667 2.72 -14.28 -4.52
CA ASN A 667 4.16 -14.03 -4.67
C ASN A 667 5.07 -14.94 -3.82
N GLY A 668 4.64 -16.18 -3.55
CA GLY A 668 5.36 -17.11 -2.68
C GLY A 668 5.27 -16.81 -1.18
N MET A 669 4.46 -15.83 -0.78
CA MET A 669 4.17 -15.46 0.60
C MET A 669 2.80 -15.97 1.04
N ARG A 670 2.66 -16.20 2.34
CA ARG A 670 1.42 -16.64 2.98
C ARG A 670 0.63 -15.42 3.44
N ARG A 671 -0.65 -15.39 3.05
CA ARG A 671 -1.64 -14.37 3.42
C ARG A 671 -2.98 -15.05 3.69
N ASP A 672 -3.92 -14.30 4.23
CA ASP A 672 -5.32 -14.65 4.43
C ASP A 672 -6.26 -13.62 3.81
N SER A 673 -5.77 -12.40 3.62
CA SER A 673 -6.42 -11.30 2.92
C SER A 673 -5.69 -10.94 1.60
N ALA A 674 -6.44 -10.35 0.68
CA ALA A 674 -5.91 -9.62 -0.46
C ALA A 674 -6.55 -8.23 -0.51
N ASN A 675 -5.72 -7.19 -0.48
CA ASN A 675 -6.20 -5.81 -0.54
C ASN A 675 -6.53 -5.43 -1.98
N LEU A 676 -7.69 -4.79 -2.18
CA LEU A 676 -8.17 -4.32 -3.48
C LEU A 676 -8.66 -2.87 -3.33
N PHE A 677 -8.30 -2.08 -4.33
CA PHE A 677 -8.66 -0.67 -4.55
C PHE A 677 -9.23 -0.52 -5.97
N PRO A 678 -9.80 0.65 -6.35
CA PRO A 678 -10.33 0.85 -7.68
C PRO A 678 -9.33 0.55 -8.80
N HIS A 679 -9.69 -0.33 -9.74
CA HIS A 679 -8.83 -0.77 -10.85
C HIS A 679 -7.55 -1.50 -10.42
N THR A 680 -7.58 -2.21 -9.29
CA THR A 680 -6.49 -3.10 -8.88
C THR A 680 -6.90 -4.56 -8.92
N PHE A 681 -5.91 -5.43 -9.08
CA PHE A 681 -6.14 -6.84 -9.39
C PHE A 681 -5.20 -7.73 -8.58
N ALA A 682 -5.70 -8.87 -8.15
CA ALA A 682 -4.88 -9.89 -7.50
C ALA A 682 -5.14 -11.28 -8.11
N THR A 683 -4.08 -12.10 -8.10
CA THR A 683 -4.16 -13.53 -8.40
C THR A 683 -3.63 -14.28 -7.18
N ALA A 684 -4.51 -15.04 -6.53
CA ALA A 684 -4.20 -15.77 -5.31
C ALA A 684 -4.43 -17.27 -5.51
N PHE A 685 -3.55 -18.09 -4.92
CA PHE A 685 -3.68 -19.54 -4.98
C PHE A 685 -4.09 -20.11 -3.63
N MET A 686 -5.00 -21.07 -3.64
CA MET A 686 -5.47 -21.77 -2.45
C MET A 686 -5.50 -23.28 -2.72
N GLN A 687 -5.20 -24.05 -1.67
CA GLN A 687 -5.49 -25.48 -1.64
C GLN A 687 -6.27 -25.78 -0.34
N PRO A 688 -7.61 -25.87 -0.41
CA PRO A 688 -8.43 -26.03 0.78
C PRO A 688 -8.19 -27.38 1.43
N ASP A 689 -8.00 -27.38 2.74
CA ASP A 689 -7.49 -28.54 3.49
C ASP A 689 -8.47 -29.09 4.53
N THR A 690 -9.68 -28.53 4.57
CA THR A 690 -10.71 -28.82 5.57
C THR A 690 -12.08 -28.70 4.94
N SER A 691 -12.90 -29.74 5.10
CA SER A 691 -14.30 -29.74 4.62
C SER A 691 -15.20 -28.87 5.51
N GLY A 692 -16.06 -28.08 4.90
CA GLY A 692 -16.96 -27.17 5.62
C GLY A 692 -17.53 -26.08 4.71
N THR A 693 -18.43 -25.27 5.27
CA THR A 693 -18.86 -24.01 4.67
C THR A 693 -18.13 -22.88 5.37
N PHE A 694 -17.58 -21.97 4.59
CA PHE A 694 -16.73 -20.88 5.04
C PHE A 694 -17.15 -19.59 4.34
N GLU A 695 -16.81 -18.45 4.93
CA GLU A 695 -17.09 -17.14 4.35
C GLU A 695 -15.92 -16.58 3.53
N ILE A 696 -16.24 -15.86 2.46
CA ILE A 696 -15.37 -14.89 1.79
C ILE A 696 -15.99 -13.53 2.02
N TYR A 697 -15.28 -12.62 2.68
CA TYR A 697 -15.85 -11.34 3.08
C TYR A 697 -14.83 -10.22 2.98
N CYS A 698 -15.34 -8.98 2.97
CA CYS A 698 -14.51 -7.79 3.08
C CYS A 698 -14.21 -7.49 4.55
N GLN A 699 -12.93 -7.38 4.93
CA GLN A 699 -12.49 -7.14 6.31
C GLN A 699 -12.77 -5.72 6.80
N THR A 700 -13.03 -4.79 5.89
CA THR A 700 -13.48 -3.42 6.16
C THR A 700 -14.85 -3.48 6.83
N SER A 701 -14.93 -2.95 8.06
CA SER A 701 -16.00 -3.26 9.02
C SER A 701 -17.40 -2.86 8.54
N ASN A 702 -17.52 -1.68 7.95
CA ASN A 702 -18.78 -1.20 7.40
C ASN A 702 -19.17 -1.99 6.14
N HIS A 703 -18.24 -2.31 5.22
CA HIS A 703 -18.52 -3.21 4.09
C HIS A 703 -19.03 -4.58 4.55
N TYR A 704 -18.41 -5.15 5.61
CA TYR A 704 -18.83 -6.41 6.21
C TYR A 704 -20.27 -6.33 6.75
N GLN A 705 -20.59 -5.28 7.52
CA GLN A 705 -21.92 -5.06 8.09
C GLN A 705 -22.98 -4.80 7.01
N SER A 706 -22.61 -4.08 5.95
CA SER A 706 -23.48 -3.72 4.83
C SER A 706 -23.70 -4.85 3.82
N GLY A 707 -23.07 -6.02 4.03
CA GLY A 707 -23.41 -7.25 3.31
C GLY A 707 -22.40 -7.75 2.29
N MET A 708 -21.19 -7.18 2.24
CA MET A 708 -20.11 -7.63 1.36
C MET A 708 -19.44 -8.93 1.89
N ARG A 709 -20.21 -10.01 1.89
CA ARG A 709 -19.83 -11.33 2.39
C ARG A 709 -20.60 -12.43 1.67
N GLU A 710 -19.89 -13.48 1.31
CA GLU A 710 -20.37 -14.63 0.55
C GLU A 710 -19.89 -15.96 1.15
N GLN A 711 -20.52 -17.07 0.78
CA GLN A 711 -20.15 -18.40 1.27
C GLN A 711 -19.49 -19.25 0.18
N TYR A 712 -18.47 -20.01 0.55
CA TYR A 712 -17.87 -21.06 -0.28
C TYR A 712 -17.87 -22.40 0.45
N THR A 713 -18.06 -23.48 -0.30
CA THR A 713 -18.23 -24.82 0.27
C THR A 713 -17.08 -25.73 -0.16
N VAL A 714 -16.42 -26.35 0.83
CA VAL A 714 -15.37 -27.35 0.63
C VAL A 714 -15.93 -28.75 0.89
N SER A 715 -16.06 -29.56 -0.16
CA SER A 715 -16.58 -30.93 -0.11
C SER A 715 -15.49 -31.99 -0.25
N LYS A 716 -15.71 -33.22 0.24
CA LYS A 716 -14.70 -34.30 0.15
C LYS A 716 -14.58 -34.97 -1.23
N CYS A 717 -15.60 -34.83 -2.08
CA CYS A 717 -15.64 -35.27 -3.49
C CYS A 717 -15.08 -36.67 -3.81
N GLY A 718 -15.18 -37.63 -2.88
CA GLY A 718 -14.76 -39.02 -3.11
C GLY A 718 -13.24 -39.26 -3.18
N LYS A 719 -12.38 -38.27 -2.91
CA LYS A 719 -10.94 -38.48 -2.77
C LYS A 719 -10.67 -39.19 -1.43
N THR A 720 -10.65 -40.52 -1.43
CA THR A 720 -10.25 -41.38 -0.28
C THR A 720 -8.73 -41.41 -0.07
N GLY A 721 -8.06 -40.28 -0.32
CA GLY A 721 -6.69 -40.11 0.12
C GLY A 721 -6.73 -39.90 1.63
N THR A 722 -6.13 -40.82 2.39
CA THR A 722 -5.83 -40.59 3.80
C THR A 722 -5.13 -39.24 3.91
N ALA A 723 -5.80 -38.21 4.41
CA ALA A 723 -5.13 -36.99 4.84
C ALA A 723 -3.94 -37.47 5.68
N SER A 724 -2.72 -37.28 5.19
CA SER A 724 -1.52 -37.84 5.84
C SER A 724 -1.65 -37.49 7.31
N SER A 725 -1.56 -38.48 8.21
CA SER A 725 -1.78 -38.23 9.64
C SER A 725 -0.93 -37.03 10.04
N ARG A 726 -1.54 -35.86 10.21
CA ARG A 726 -0.81 -34.61 10.42
C ARG A 726 -0.10 -34.79 11.75
N ARG A 727 1.22 -35.02 11.70
CA ARG A 727 2.01 -35.31 12.90
C ARG A 727 2.30 -33.99 13.59
N TYR A 728 1.39 -33.59 14.45
CA TYR A 728 1.62 -32.48 15.37
C TYR A 728 2.64 -32.91 16.43
N THR A 729 3.68 -32.11 16.62
CA THR A 729 4.85 -32.48 17.45
C THR A 729 4.89 -31.76 18.79
N GLY A 730 4.18 -30.63 18.92
CA GLY A 730 4.12 -29.82 20.14
C GLY A 730 2.69 -29.42 20.48
N VAL A 731 2.39 -29.35 21.77
CA VAL A 731 1.15 -28.75 22.29
C VAL A 731 1.55 -27.59 23.18
N ARG A 732 0.99 -26.40 22.93
CA ARG A 732 1.17 -25.21 23.76
C ARG A 732 -0.17 -24.81 24.32
N THR A 733 -0.20 -24.49 25.60
CA THR A 733 -1.43 -24.06 26.27
C THR A 733 -1.27 -22.62 26.74
N PHE A 734 -2.23 -21.77 26.39
CA PHE A 734 -2.32 -20.39 26.85
C PHE A 734 -3.61 -20.20 27.63
N TYR A 735 -3.54 -19.48 28.76
CA TYR A 735 -4.68 -19.17 29.60
C TYR A 735 -5.03 -17.70 29.41
N ILE A 736 -6.16 -17.41 28.79
CA ILE A 736 -6.56 -16.05 28.39
C ILE A 736 -7.93 -15.74 28.98
N ALA A 737 -8.14 -14.53 29.48
CA ALA A 737 -9.47 -14.06 29.83
C ALA A 737 -9.83 -12.77 29.10
N ALA A 738 -11.11 -12.59 28.79
CA ALA A 738 -11.67 -11.29 28.43
C ALA A 738 -12.07 -10.56 29.72
N GLU A 739 -11.44 -9.43 30.01
CA GLU A 739 -11.68 -8.60 31.20
C GLU A 739 -12.23 -7.24 30.79
N GLU A 740 -13.21 -6.73 31.54
CA GLU A 740 -13.67 -5.34 31.40
C GLU A 740 -12.78 -4.40 32.20
N VAL A 741 -12.28 -3.34 31.56
CA VAL A 741 -11.39 -2.34 32.14
C VAL A 741 -11.84 -0.93 31.77
N VAL A 742 -11.48 0.05 32.59
CA VAL A 742 -11.49 1.45 32.13
C VAL A 742 -10.17 1.70 31.41
N TRP A 743 -10.25 1.96 30.12
CA TRP A 743 -9.15 2.31 29.26
C TRP A 743 -9.08 3.83 29.09
N ASP A 744 -7.88 4.39 29.24
CA ASP A 744 -7.62 5.80 29.01
C ASP A 744 -6.71 5.90 27.79
N TYR A 745 -7.18 6.49 26.69
CA TYR A 745 -6.44 6.63 25.44
C TYR A 745 -5.27 7.61 25.55
N ALA A 746 -5.39 8.63 26.42
CA ALA A 746 -4.41 9.69 26.61
C ALA A 746 -4.27 10.04 28.11
N PRO A 747 -3.66 9.16 28.92
CA PRO A 747 -3.56 9.35 30.37
C PRO A 747 -2.67 10.54 30.77
N ASP A 748 -1.77 10.97 29.89
CA ASP A 748 -0.93 12.14 30.04
C ASP A 748 -1.03 13.00 28.77
N ARG A 749 -1.41 14.27 28.93
CA ARG A 749 -1.53 15.26 27.85
C ARG A 749 -0.33 16.22 27.81
N SER A 750 0.72 15.98 28.60
CA SER A 750 1.91 16.84 28.64
C SER A 750 2.60 16.96 27.27
N TRP A 751 2.77 15.83 26.58
CA TRP A 751 3.37 15.77 25.25
C TRP A 751 2.53 16.52 24.21
N GLU A 752 1.22 16.26 24.16
CA GLU A 752 0.26 16.94 23.28
C GLU A 752 0.31 18.45 23.46
N ARG A 753 0.23 18.92 24.72
CA ARG A 753 0.29 20.35 25.03
C ARG A 753 1.63 20.99 24.69
N GLU A 754 2.74 20.29 24.86
CA GLU A 754 4.07 20.79 24.47
C GLU A 754 4.17 20.92 22.94
N ARG A 755 3.70 19.91 22.20
CA ARG A 755 3.65 19.94 20.72
C ARG A 755 2.81 21.10 20.20
N HIS A 756 1.63 21.31 20.77
CA HIS A 756 0.68 22.34 20.29
C HIS A 756 0.80 23.69 21.01
N ASN A 757 1.81 23.89 21.86
CA ASN A 757 2.01 25.17 22.58
C ASN A 757 2.19 26.39 21.65
N HIS A 758 2.41 26.16 20.35
CA HIS A 758 2.58 27.18 19.33
C HIS A 758 1.33 27.41 18.46
N SER A 759 0.26 26.60 18.58
CA SER A 759 -1.01 26.79 17.87
C SER A 759 -2.10 27.30 18.83
N ALA A 760 -3.01 28.15 18.32
CA ALA A 760 -4.12 28.70 19.10
C ALA A 760 -5.26 27.67 19.31
N GLU A 761 -5.30 26.63 18.48
CA GLU A 761 -6.29 25.55 18.48
C GLU A 761 -5.53 24.21 18.47
N SER A 762 -5.90 23.29 19.37
CA SER A 762 -5.39 21.92 19.40
C SER A 762 -6.47 20.98 18.89
N TYR A 763 -6.19 20.25 17.79
CA TYR A 763 -7.08 19.21 17.26
C TYR A 763 -7.42 18.14 18.31
N ALA A 764 -6.56 17.97 19.32
CA ALA A 764 -6.80 17.05 20.42
C ALA A 764 -8.06 17.37 21.24
N ASP A 765 -8.54 18.61 21.23
CA ASP A 765 -9.76 18.96 21.95
C ASP A 765 -11.04 18.40 21.29
N VAL A 766 -10.99 17.97 20.03
CA VAL A 766 -12.09 17.22 19.40
C VAL A 766 -12.31 15.87 20.10
N PHE A 767 -11.21 15.17 20.40
CA PHE A 767 -11.24 13.77 20.90
C PHE A 767 -11.04 13.65 22.43
N LEU A 768 -10.31 14.58 23.05
CA LEU A 768 -9.90 14.49 24.45
C LEU A 768 -10.67 15.45 25.37
N ASN A 769 -11.51 16.32 24.83
CA ASN A 769 -12.37 17.18 25.63
C ASN A 769 -13.57 16.38 26.19
N ASN A 770 -13.94 16.67 27.43
CA ASN A 770 -15.07 16.03 28.12
C ASN A 770 -16.12 17.04 28.58
N GLU A 771 -16.15 18.22 27.96
CA GLU A 771 -17.17 19.25 28.18
C GLU A 771 -18.29 19.13 27.14
N ASN A 772 -19.41 19.83 27.37
CA ASN A 772 -20.55 19.89 26.44
C ASN A 772 -21.13 18.53 26.02
N GLY A 773 -21.10 17.53 26.90
CA GLY A 773 -21.63 16.19 26.63
C GLY A 773 -20.65 15.20 25.97
N LEU A 774 -19.42 15.63 25.64
CA LEU A 774 -18.37 14.74 25.11
C LEU A 774 -17.77 13.86 26.22
N LEU A 775 -17.20 12.71 25.83
CA LEU A 775 -16.70 11.69 26.78
C LEU A 775 -15.22 11.87 27.18
N GLY A 776 -14.43 12.48 26.31
CA GLY A 776 -12.98 12.64 26.48
C GLY A 776 -12.22 11.33 26.34
N SER A 777 -11.12 11.13 27.08
CA SER A 777 -10.16 10.05 26.80
C SER A 777 -10.47 8.68 27.44
N ARG A 778 -11.53 8.56 28.27
CA ARG A 778 -11.75 7.39 29.14
C ARG A 778 -13.00 6.61 28.76
N TYR A 779 -12.82 5.32 28.50
CA TYR A 779 -13.89 4.42 28.08
C TYR A 779 -13.80 3.09 28.81
N LYS A 780 -14.94 2.48 29.11
CA LYS A 780 -15.01 1.07 29.49
C LYS A 780 -14.85 0.22 28.23
N LYS A 781 -13.96 -0.77 28.31
CA LYS A 781 -13.56 -1.65 27.21
C LYS A 781 -13.41 -3.09 27.68
N ALA A 782 -13.51 -4.05 26.77
CA ALA A 782 -13.18 -5.45 27.02
C ALA A 782 -11.83 -5.78 26.36
N VAL A 783 -10.93 -6.44 27.09
CA VAL A 783 -9.55 -6.71 26.63
C VAL A 783 -9.10 -8.11 26.98
N TYR A 784 -8.31 -8.73 26.10
CA TYR A 784 -7.68 -10.02 26.39
C TYR A 784 -6.49 -9.87 27.33
N ARG A 785 -6.40 -10.72 28.36
CA ARG A 785 -5.29 -10.77 29.32
C ARG A 785 -4.84 -12.21 29.58
N GLU A 786 -3.52 -12.39 29.74
CA GLU A 786 -2.93 -13.70 29.99
C GLU A 786 -2.86 -14.01 31.49
N TYR A 787 -3.10 -15.27 31.82
CA TYR A 787 -3.00 -15.83 33.16
C TYR A 787 -1.94 -16.93 33.20
N THR A 788 -1.45 -17.20 34.41
CA THR A 788 -0.38 -18.18 34.64
C THR A 788 -0.85 -19.63 34.50
N ASP A 789 -2.11 -19.91 34.82
CA ASP A 789 -2.72 -21.24 34.76
C ASP A 789 -4.26 -21.18 34.62
N GLY A 790 -4.89 -22.35 34.56
CA GLY A 790 -6.34 -22.51 34.38
C GLY A 790 -7.18 -22.18 35.61
N THR A 791 -6.58 -21.74 36.73
CA THR A 791 -7.34 -21.25 37.89
C THR A 791 -7.82 -19.82 37.68
N PHE A 792 -7.19 -19.07 36.76
CA PHE A 792 -7.46 -17.66 36.50
C PHE A 792 -7.37 -16.75 37.74
N GLN A 793 -6.53 -17.13 38.72
CA GLN A 793 -6.33 -16.32 39.94
C GLN A 793 -5.19 -15.31 39.81
N THR A 794 -4.09 -15.69 39.14
CA THR A 794 -2.90 -14.84 39.02
C THR A 794 -2.68 -14.42 37.57
N ARG A 795 -2.95 -13.14 37.31
CA ARG A 795 -2.67 -12.48 36.02
C ARG A 795 -1.17 -12.45 35.76
N LYS A 796 -0.76 -12.82 34.56
CA LYS A 796 0.64 -12.78 34.14
C LYS A 796 1.05 -11.33 33.91
N ALA A 797 2.02 -10.87 34.68
CA ALA A 797 2.52 -9.51 34.54
C ALA A 797 3.21 -9.33 33.18
N ARG A 798 2.89 -8.24 32.47
CA ARG A 798 3.62 -7.85 31.27
C ARG A 798 5.04 -7.44 31.66
N ILE A 799 6.04 -8.03 31.01
CA ILE A 799 7.44 -7.63 31.18
C ILE A 799 7.72 -6.32 30.43
N SER A 800 8.90 -5.73 30.63
CA SER A 800 9.29 -4.47 29.97
C SER A 800 9.14 -4.53 28.45
N GLY A 801 9.42 -5.68 27.83
CA GLY A 801 9.26 -5.90 26.39
C GLY A 801 7.81 -5.92 25.90
N ASP A 802 6.83 -6.17 26.77
CA ASP A 802 5.42 -6.31 26.39
C ASP A 802 4.58 -5.06 26.71
N LYS A 803 5.19 -4.03 27.31
CA LYS A 803 4.49 -2.79 27.69
C LYS A 803 3.86 -2.09 26.48
N HIS A 804 4.52 -2.19 25.33
CA HIS A 804 4.05 -1.60 24.06
C HIS A 804 2.73 -2.21 23.56
N LEU A 805 2.33 -3.40 24.03
CA LEU A 805 1.09 -4.05 23.55
C LEU A 805 -0.16 -3.23 23.85
N GLY A 806 -0.13 -2.30 24.83
CA GLY A 806 -1.25 -1.41 25.08
C GLY A 806 -2.57 -2.18 25.27
N ILE A 807 -3.58 -1.86 24.45
CA ILE A 807 -4.89 -2.50 24.52
C ILE A 807 -4.85 -3.98 24.10
N LEU A 808 -3.95 -4.34 23.17
CA LEU A 808 -3.83 -5.67 22.57
C LEU A 808 -3.78 -6.79 23.62
N GLY A 809 -4.27 -7.96 23.23
CA GLY A 809 -4.04 -9.18 23.98
C GLY A 809 -2.55 -9.59 24.04
N PRO A 810 -2.22 -10.64 24.82
CA PRO A 810 -0.86 -11.20 24.84
C PRO A 810 -0.37 -11.59 23.45
N PHE A 811 0.94 -11.44 23.19
CA PHE A 811 1.53 -11.86 21.93
C PHE A 811 1.65 -13.38 21.86
N LEU A 812 0.67 -14.04 21.24
CA LEU A 812 0.63 -15.48 21.07
C LEU A 812 1.63 -15.93 20.00
N TRP A 813 2.10 -17.16 20.13
CA TRP A 813 3.14 -17.68 19.24
C TRP A 813 3.06 -19.19 19.07
N ALA A 814 3.37 -19.65 17.86
CA ALA A 814 3.45 -21.07 17.50
C ALA A 814 4.56 -21.34 16.49
N GLU A 815 4.98 -22.59 16.41
CA GLU A 815 5.74 -23.11 15.28
C GLU A 815 4.85 -24.00 14.39
N VAL A 816 5.19 -24.08 13.10
CA VAL A 816 4.55 -25.03 12.18
C VAL A 816 4.65 -26.46 12.74
N GLY A 817 3.50 -27.12 12.86
CA GLY A 817 3.36 -28.45 13.47
C GLY A 817 2.94 -28.44 14.95
N ASP A 818 2.69 -27.26 15.54
CA ASP A 818 2.14 -27.15 16.90
C ASP A 818 0.61 -27.22 16.91
N ILE A 819 0.07 -27.54 18.09
CA ILE A 819 -1.33 -27.32 18.48
C ILE A 819 -1.35 -26.28 19.58
N LEU A 820 -2.15 -25.23 19.40
CA LEU A 820 -2.42 -24.24 20.44
C LEU A 820 -3.75 -24.58 21.13
N ASN A 821 -3.69 -24.83 22.43
CA ASN A 821 -4.86 -24.92 23.30
C ASN A 821 -5.05 -23.58 24.01
N ILE A 822 -6.06 -22.83 23.59
CA ILE A 822 -6.41 -21.56 24.23
C ILE A 822 -7.51 -21.84 25.23
N VAL A 823 -7.16 -21.87 26.51
CA VAL A 823 -8.12 -21.96 27.61
C VAL A 823 -8.61 -20.56 27.89
N PHE A 824 -9.81 -20.25 27.39
CA PHE A 824 -10.40 -18.92 27.44
C PHE A 824 -11.48 -18.83 28.51
N LYS A 825 -11.36 -17.86 29.41
CA LYS A 825 -12.40 -17.51 30.38
C LYS A 825 -13.08 -16.20 29.99
N ASN A 826 -14.39 -16.20 29.90
CA ASN A 826 -15.12 -14.96 29.71
C ASN A 826 -15.46 -14.34 31.08
N ASN A 827 -14.72 -13.31 31.50
CA ASN A 827 -15.00 -12.55 32.73
C ASN A 827 -15.81 -11.27 32.45
N ALA A 828 -16.21 -11.02 31.19
CA ALA A 828 -16.99 -9.86 30.82
C ALA A 828 -18.50 -10.08 31.03
N SER A 829 -19.29 -9.02 30.87
CA SER A 829 -20.75 -9.03 31.09
C SER A 829 -21.58 -9.65 29.96
N ARG A 830 -20.96 -9.98 28.83
CA ARG A 830 -21.64 -10.49 27.62
C ARG A 830 -20.88 -11.64 26.94
N PRO A 831 -21.52 -12.43 26.07
CA PRO A 831 -20.86 -13.52 25.37
C PRO A 831 -19.75 -13.00 24.45
N TYR A 832 -18.60 -13.65 24.50
CA TYR A 832 -17.46 -13.38 23.63
C TYR A 832 -16.81 -14.71 23.22
N SER A 833 -15.93 -14.65 22.22
CA SER A 833 -15.14 -15.80 21.80
C SER A 833 -13.68 -15.43 21.57
N ILE A 834 -12.89 -16.38 21.06
CA ILE A 834 -11.54 -16.11 20.57
C ILE A 834 -11.29 -16.99 19.34
N HIS A 835 -11.01 -16.34 18.22
CA HIS A 835 -10.74 -16.93 16.91
C HIS A 835 -9.46 -16.30 16.36
N ALA A 836 -8.68 -17.04 15.57
CA ALA A 836 -7.46 -16.52 14.97
C ALA A 836 -7.46 -16.65 13.44
N HIS A 837 -6.88 -15.66 12.80
CA HIS A 837 -6.53 -15.70 11.39
C HIS A 837 -5.42 -16.74 11.12
N GLY A 838 -5.38 -17.25 9.89
CA GLY A 838 -4.35 -18.16 9.39
C GLY A 838 -4.35 -19.59 9.94
N VAL A 839 -4.83 -19.83 11.16
CA VAL A 839 -4.83 -21.14 11.82
C VAL A 839 -5.89 -22.09 11.26
N LEU A 840 -5.82 -23.36 11.66
CA LEU A 840 -6.85 -24.35 11.36
C LEU A 840 -7.69 -24.65 12.60
N GLU A 841 -9.00 -24.47 12.48
CA GLU A 841 -9.98 -24.89 13.48
C GLU A 841 -10.77 -26.11 12.99
N ARG A 842 -11.06 -27.06 13.89
CA ARG A 842 -11.79 -28.30 13.53
C ARG A 842 -13.30 -28.11 13.41
N GLN A 843 -13.85 -27.12 14.10
CA GLN A 843 -15.26 -26.77 14.00
C GLN A 843 -15.42 -25.84 12.81
N ALA A 844 -16.03 -26.35 11.73
CA ALA A 844 -16.12 -25.62 10.47
C ALA A 844 -17.15 -24.48 10.55
N GLY A 845 -16.68 -23.25 10.38
CA GLY A 845 -17.50 -22.07 10.05
C GLY A 845 -18.33 -21.45 11.17
N HIS A 846 -18.51 -22.11 12.33
CA HIS A 846 -19.28 -21.56 13.44
C HIS A 846 -18.40 -21.30 14.66
N PRO A 847 -18.36 -20.06 15.19
CA PRO A 847 -17.54 -19.72 16.33
C PRO A 847 -18.07 -20.40 17.59
N GLN A 848 -17.20 -21.08 18.34
CA GLN A 848 -17.54 -21.53 19.68
C GLN A 848 -17.68 -20.31 20.59
N VAL A 849 -18.83 -20.16 21.25
CA VAL A 849 -19.12 -19.00 22.10
C VAL A 849 -18.87 -19.33 23.58
N ALA A 850 -18.30 -18.40 24.35
CA ALA A 850 -18.20 -18.49 25.80
C ALA A 850 -19.14 -17.46 26.44
N ASN A 851 -20.14 -17.91 27.21
CA ASN A 851 -21.01 -16.99 27.96
C ASN A 851 -20.27 -16.41 29.17
N PRO A 852 -20.77 -15.32 29.78
CA PRO A 852 -20.19 -14.77 31.01
C PRO A 852 -20.00 -15.84 32.09
N GLY A 853 -18.77 -15.98 32.58
CA GLY A 853 -18.36 -16.97 33.58
C GLY A 853 -17.88 -18.31 33.01
N ASP A 854 -18.17 -18.62 31.73
CA ASP A 854 -17.75 -19.87 31.10
C ASP A 854 -16.23 -19.94 30.89
N ILE A 855 -15.70 -21.17 30.92
CA ILE A 855 -14.34 -21.49 30.48
C ILE A 855 -14.44 -22.44 29.29
N VAL A 856 -13.98 -21.99 28.13
CA VAL A 856 -14.00 -22.73 26.87
C VAL A 856 -12.57 -22.94 26.39
N THR A 857 -12.26 -24.15 25.90
CA THR A 857 -10.94 -24.44 25.34
C THR A 857 -11.02 -24.51 23.82
N TYR A 858 -10.39 -23.56 23.16
CA TYR A 858 -10.26 -23.51 21.70
C TYR A 858 -8.99 -24.24 21.30
N ARG A 859 -9.07 -25.04 20.23
CA ARG A 859 -7.95 -25.83 19.73
C ARG A 859 -7.60 -25.39 18.32
N TRP A 860 -6.47 -24.70 18.18
CA TRP A 860 -5.95 -24.27 16.89
C TRP A 860 -4.81 -25.19 16.45
N GLU A 861 -4.95 -25.76 15.27
CA GLU A 861 -3.91 -26.55 14.64
C GLU A 861 -3.08 -25.64 13.73
N VAL A 862 -1.75 -25.81 13.73
CA VAL A 862 -0.83 -24.98 12.93
C VAL A 862 -0.20 -25.83 11.82
N PRO A 863 -0.92 -26.11 10.73
CA PRO A 863 -0.35 -26.77 9.56
C PRO A 863 0.68 -25.88 8.84
N GLU A 864 1.36 -26.45 7.84
CA GLU A 864 2.32 -25.72 7.00
C GLU A 864 1.69 -24.48 6.33
N ARG A 865 0.42 -24.58 5.92
CA ARG A 865 -0.33 -23.46 5.33
C ARG A 865 -0.66 -22.33 6.30
N SER A 866 -0.50 -22.52 7.62
CA SER A 866 -0.67 -21.46 8.62
C SER A 866 0.65 -20.73 8.92
N GLY A 867 1.77 -21.27 8.47
CA GLY A 867 3.09 -20.69 8.68
C GLY A 867 3.66 -19.99 7.45
N PRO A 868 4.91 -19.50 7.56
CA PRO A 868 5.57 -18.74 6.51
C PRO A 868 5.73 -19.55 5.22
N GLY A 869 5.34 -18.96 4.09
CA GLY A 869 5.63 -19.45 2.76
C GLY A 869 7.13 -19.39 2.41
N PRO A 870 7.51 -19.85 1.20
CA PRO A 870 8.90 -19.85 0.75
C PRO A 870 9.58 -18.47 0.79
N ASN A 871 8.85 -17.40 0.46
CA ASN A 871 9.40 -16.05 0.36
C ASN A 871 9.17 -15.18 1.61
N ASP A 872 8.46 -15.70 2.61
CA ASP A 872 8.24 -15.00 3.88
C ASP A 872 9.51 -14.95 4.75
N SER A 873 9.51 -14.07 5.74
CA SER A 873 10.46 -14.09 6.85
C SER A 873 10.28 -15.30 7.76
N ALA A 874 11.08 -15.41 8.84
CA ALA A 874 11.07 -16.58 9.73
C ALA A 874 9.69 -16.86 10.37
N CYS A 875 8.86 -15.82 10.45
CA CYS A 875 7.52 -15.84 11.00
C CYS A 875 6.57 -15.00 10.13
N VAL A 876 5.27 -15.26 10.26
CA VAL A 876 4.18 -14.45 9.70
C VAL A 876 3.26 -13.96 10.84
N PRO A 877 2.79 -12.71 10.81
CA PRO A 877 1.77 -12.23 11.71
C PRO A 877 0.37 -12.71 11.31
N TRP A 878 -0.44 -12.96 12.32
CA TRP A 878 -1.89 -13.10 12.28
C TRP A 878 -2.47 -12.30 13.45
N ILE A 879 -3.78 -12.09 13.42
CA ILE A 879 -4.52 -11.56 14.57
C ILE A 879 -5.44 -12.63 15.14
N TYR A 880 -5.82 -12.44 16.40
CA TYR A 880 -6.94 -13.12 17.00
C TYR A 880 -7.91 -12.12 17.62
N TYR A 881 -9.20 -12.44 17.58
CA TYR A 881 -10.31 -11.54 17.89
C TYR A 881 -11.54 -12.36 18.31
N SER A 882 -12.58 -11.69 18.82
CA SER A 882 -13.86 -12.35 19.11
C SER A 882 -14.69 -12.43 17.83
N ALA A 883 -15.22 -13.61 17.54
CA ALA A 883 -16.03 -13.90 16.35
C ALA A 883 -17.55 -13.91 16.64
N VAL A 884 -18.00 -13.46 17.82
CA VAL A 884 -19.43 -13.36 18.14
C VAL A 884 -20.05 -12.20 17.36
N ASP A 885 -19.51 -10.99 17.53
CA ASP A 885 -19.74 -9.86 16.66
C ASP A 885 -18.37 -9.28 16.28
N PRO A 886 -17.78 -9.71 15.14
CA PRO A 886 -16.42 -9.33 14.77
C PRO A 886 -16.15 -7.83 14.77
N VAL A 887 -17.17 -7.01 14.49
CA VAL A 887 -17.03 -5.56 14.40
C VAL A 887 -17.16 -4.93 15.78
N LYS A 888 -18.29 -5.15 16.47
CA LYS A 888 -18.54 -4.51 17.78
C LYS A 888 -17.55 -5.00 18.84
N ASP A 889 -17.20 -6.29 18.83
CA ASP A 889 -16.27 -6.85 19.82
C ASP A 889 -14.84 -6.31 19.63
N MET A 890 -14.42 -6.09 18.37
CA MET A 890 -13.13 -5.48 18.05
C MET A 890 -13.07 -4.04 18.55
N TYR A 891 -14.07 -3.21 18.23
CA TYR A 891 -14.13 -1.82 18.69
C TYR A 891 -14.25 -1.71 20.22
N SER A 892 -14.92 -2.66 20.86
CA SER A 892 -14.91 -2.79 22.32
C SER A 892 -13.55 -3.16 22.92
N GLY A 893 -12.59 -3.65 22.13
CA GLY A 893 -11.17 -3.83 22.51
C GLY A 893 -10.61 -5.25 22.41
N LEU A 894 -11.38 -6.22 21.90
CA LEU A 894 -10.97 -7.63 21.84
C LEU A 894 -10.19 -7.97 20.57
N ILE A 895 -8.89 -7.66 20.60
CA ILE A 895 -7.95 -7.99 19.53
C ILE A 895 -6.56 -8.29 20.10
N GLY A 896 -5.81 -9.19 19.46
CA GLY A 896 -4.42 -9.46 19.84
C GLY A 896 -3.59 -10.11 18.72
N PRO A 897 -2.25 -10.05 18.84
CA PRO A 897 -1.35 -10.57 17.80
C PRO A 897 -1.00 -12.04 18.03
N LEU A 898 -0.93 -12.79 16.94
CA LEU A 898 -0.41 -14.16 16.86
C LEU A 898 0.74 -14.18 15.86
N LYS A 899 1.89 -14.76 16.21
CA LYS A 899 2.94 -15.07 15.24
C LYS A 899 3.07 -16.56 15.01
N VAL A 900 3.13 -16.98 13.76
CA VAL A 900 3.43 -18.37 13.40
C VAL A 900 4.78 -18.42 12.71
N CYS A 901 5.68 -19.23 13.25
CA CYS A 901 7.06 -19.31 12.80
C CYS A 901 7.39 -20.67 12.19
N ARG A 902 8.43 -20.71 11.35
CA ARG A 902 8.98 -21.98 10.88
C ARG A 902 9.45 -22.82 12.07
N ARG A 903 9.36 -24.15 11.92
CA ARG A 903 9.78 -25.10 12.95
C ARG A 903 11.24 -24.87 13.36
N GLY A 904 11.48 -24.72 14.67
CA GLY A 904 12.79 -24.45 15.24
C GLY A 904 13.26 -22.99 15.17
N ALA A 905 12.46 -22.04 14.68
CA ALA A 905 12.82 -20.62 14.64
C ALA A 905 12.66 -19.91 16.00
N LEU A 906 11.84 -20.46 16.91
CA LEU A 906 11.56 -19.86 18.21
C LEU A 906 12.42 -20.46 19.33
N ARG A 907 12.70 -19.64 20.35
CA ARG A 907 13.24 -20.05 21.65
C ARG A 907 12.10 -20.60 22.53
N SER A 908 12.43 -21.23 23.66
CA SER A 908 11.43 -21.71 24.63
C SER A 908 10.55 -20.59 25.20
N SER A 909 11.04 -19.35 25.19
CA SER A 909 10.30 -18.14 25.59
C SER A 909 9.34 -17.61 24.52
N GLY A 910 9.30 -18.20 23.33
CA GLY A 910 8.49 -17.69 22.20
C GLY A 910 9.11 -16.54 21.43
N THR A 911 10.34 -16.15 21.75
CA THR A 911 11.08 -15.13 21.00
C THR A 911 11.87 -15.74 19.86
N ARG A 912 12.00 -14.99 18.76
CA ARG A 912 12.79 -15.41 17.60
C ARG A 912 14.27 -15.61 17.95
N LYS A 913 14.92 -16.59 17.30
CA LYS A 913 16.36 -16.88 17.54
C LYS A 913 17.28 -15.85 16.89
N ASP A 914 16.89 -15.35 15.73
CA ASP A 914 17.61 -14.45 14.83
C ASP A 914 17.43 -12.96 15.17
N ILE A 915 16.31 -12.60 15.81
CA ILE A 915 15.96 -11.22 16.17
C ILE A 915 16.24 -10.94 17.65
N LYS A 916 16.59 -9.69 17.97
CA LYS A 916 16.81 -9.26 19.37
C LYS A 916 15.55 -8.75 20.05
N ARG A 917 14.70 -8.02 19.32
CA ARG A 917 13.44 -7.46 19.84
C ARG A 917 12.31 -7.57 18.83
N GLU A 918 11.12 -7.75 19.35
CA GLU A 918 9.89 -7.92 18.59
C GLU A 918 8.85 -6.95 19.14
N PHE A 919 8.24 -6.17 18.27
CA PHE A 919 7.18 -5.22 18.62
C PHE A 919 5.95 -5.46 17.75
N ALA A 920 4.76 -5.49 18.34
CA ALA A 920 3.49 -5.58 17.61
C ALA A 920 2.72 -4.27 17.76
N LEU A 921 2.37 -3.65 16.64
CA LEU A 921 1.63 -2.40 16.56
C LEU A 921 0.36 -2.60 15.73
N LEU A 922 -0.78 -2.31 16.32
CA LEU A 922 -2.08 -2.21 15.69
C LEU A 922 -2.37 -0.73 15.45
N PHE A 923 -2.62 -0.41 14.19
CA PHE A 923 -3.20 0.86 13.75
C PHE A 923 -4.68 0.61 13.55
N LEU A 924 -5.49 1.34 14.31
CA LEU A 924 -6.95 1.24 14.30
C LEU A 924 -7.54 2.52 14.89
N ILE A 925 -8.47 3.12 14.17
CA ILE A 925 -9.39 4.14 14.66
C ILE A 925 -10.46 3.42 15.47
N PHE A 926 -10.35 3.46 16.80
CA PHE A 926 -11.34 2.83 17.66
C PHE A 926 -12.62 3.67 17.65
N ASP A 927 -13.59 3.25 16.83
CA ASP A 927 -14.93 3.82 16.81
C ASP A 927 -15.73 3.35 18.04
N GLU A 928 -15.70 4.14 19.12
CA GLU A 928 -16.43 3.83 20.35
C GLU A 928 -17.95 3.92 20.16
N ASN A 929 -18.44 4.53 19.07
CA ASN A 929 -19.86 4.53 18.72
C ASN A 929 -20.35 3.12 18.36
N GLN A 930 -19.46 2.27 17.85
CA GLN A 930 -19.76 0.85 17.57
C GLN A 930 -19.58 -0.05 18.79
N SER A 931 -18.96 0.45 19.86
CA SER A 931 -18.69 -0.31 21.07
C SER A 931 -19.95 -0.73 21.80
N TRP A 932 -19.94 -1.95 22.35
CA TRP A 932 -20.98 -2.45 23.24
C TRP A 932 -21.18 -1.64 24.53
N TYR A 933 -20.20 -0.81 24.88
CA TYR A 933 -20.17 -0.05 26.12
C TYR A 933 -20.51 1.43 25.93
N LEU A 934 -20.94 1.86 24.74
CA LEU A 934 -21.23 3.27 24.45
C LEU A 934 -22.20 3.88 25.46
N GLU A 935 -23.37 3.28 25.66
CA GLU A 935 -24.39 3.79 26.58
C GLU A 935 -23.86 3.89 28.02
N GLU A 936 -23.16 2.85 28.51
CA GLU A 936 -22.54 2.87 29.84
C GLU A 936 -21.44 3.94 29.96
N ASN A 937 -20.70 4.19 28.88
CA ASN A 937 -19.68 5.23 28.84
C ASN A 937 -20.31 6.63 28.88
N VAL A 938 -21.42 6.83 28.18
CA VAL A 938 -22.19 8.08 28.22
C VAL A 938 -22.71 8.34 29.63
N GLU A 939 -23.30 7.35 30.29
CA GLU A 939 -23.77 7.49 31.67
C GLU A 939 -22.64 7.79 32.67
N ARG A 940 -21.44 7.23 32.42
CA ARG A 940 -20.33 7.27 33.37
C ARG A 940 -19.38 8.45 33.20
N PHE A 941 -19.11 8.87 31.97
CA PHE A 941 -18.03 9.80 31.65
C PHE A 941 -18.49 11.14 31.10
N SER A 942 -19.72 11.24 30.58
CA SER A 942 -20.25 12.53 30.12
C SER A 942 -20.45 13.51 31.27
N LYS A 943 -20.26 14.80 31.00
CA LYS A 943 -20.63 15.89 31.93
C LYS A 943 -21.95 16.50 31.48
N GLY A 944 -23.02 16.31 32.26
CA GLY A 944 -24.34 16.85 31.96
C GLY A 944 -25.44 15.83 32.26
N ASN A 945 -26.63 16.03 31.68
CA ASN A 945 -27.69 15.04 31.70
C ASN A 945 -27.49 14.05 30.54
N PRO A 946 -27.20 12.76 30.78
CA PRO A 946 -26.99 11.79 29.71
C PRO A 946 -28.16 11.65 28.74
N MET A 947 -29.39 11.89 29.21
CA MET A 947 -30.60 11.77 28.38
C MET A 947 -30.77 12.89 27.35
N GLU A 948 -30.00 13.98 27.46
CA GLU A 948 -30.06 15.12 26.53
C GLU A 948 -28.98 15.03 25.44
N ILE A 949 -28.08 14.04 25.50
CA ILE A 949 -27.00 13.86 24.53
C ILE A 949 -27.53 13.17 23.29
N ASN A 950 -27.41 13.84 22.15
CA ASN A 950 -27.73 13.24 20.85
C ASN A 950 -26.55 12.38 20.38
N LEU A 951 -26.72 11.05 20.40
CA LEU A 951 -25.70 10.10 19.96
C LEU A 951 -25.45 10.13 18.43
N LEU A 952 -26.34 10.78 17.68
CA LEU A 952 -26.23 10.96 16.23
C LEU A 952 -25.67 12.33 15.84
N ASP A 953 -25.32 13.17 16.83
CA ASP A 953 -24.67 14.45 16.55
C ASP A 953 -23.26 14.21 15.99
N GLU A 954 -22.92 14.84 14.88
CA GLU A 954 -21.64 14.63 14.18
C GLU A 954 -20.43 14.91 15.07
N LYS A 955 -20.49 15.94 15.93
CA LYS A 955 -19.38 16.25 16.84
C LYS A 955 -19.23 15.19 17.92
N PHE A 956 -20.34 14.64 18.41
CA PHE A 956 -20.30 13.52 19.35
C PHE A 956 -19.71 12.27 18.68
N VAL A 957 -20.20 11.91 17.49
CA VAL A 957 -19.71 10.75 16.73
C VAL A 957 -18.21 10.86 16.48
N GLU A 958 -17.76 12.02 15.99
CA GLU A 958 -16.34 12.26 15.68
C GLU A 958 -15.46 12.24 16.92
N SER A 959 -15.92 12.82 18.05
CA SER A 959 -15.17 12.80 19.32
C SER A 959 -14.85 11.38 19.82
N ASN A 960 -15.64 10.39 19.40
CA ASN A 960 -15.53 9.00 19.81
C ASN A 960 -14.76 8.11 18.81
N LYS A 961 -14.24 8.67 17.72
CA LYS A 961 -13.32 7.99 16.80
C LYS A 961 -11.87 8.16 17.27
N MET A 962 -11.38 7.18 18.03
CA MET A 962 -10.07 7.29 18.68
C MET A 962 -8.94 6.74 17.81
N HIS A 963 -8.26 7.63 17.08
CA HIS A 963 -7.20 7.37 16.09
C HIS A 963 -5.88 6.84 16.69
N ALA A 964 -5.85 5.58 17.12
CA ALA A 964 -4.85 5.12 18.08
C ALA A 964 -3.85 4.10 17.54
N ILE A 965 -2.64 4.10 18.12
CA ILE A 965 -1.69 2.99 17.98
C ILE A 965 -1.71 2.16 19.27
N ASN A 966 -2.09 0.89 19.19
CA ASN A 966 -2.31 0.01 20.35
C ASN A 966 -3.24 0.62 21.42
N GLY A 967 -4.21 1.43 21.00
CA GLY A 967 -5.16 2.12 21.89
C GLY A 967 -4.54 3.29 22.66
N ARG A 968 -3.46 3.91 22.16
CA ARG A 968 -2.85 5.12 22.74
C ARG A 968 -2.75 6.23 21.69
N LEU A 969 -2.95 7.47 22.16
CA LEU A 969 -2.86 8.70 21.37
C LEU A 969 -1.68 9.56 21.85
N TYR A 970 -1.24 10.49 20.99
CA TYR A 970 -0.30 11.57 21.29
C TYR A 970 0.95 11.13 22.06
N ALA A 971 1.64 10.12 21.53
CA ALA A 971 2.89 9.58 22.08
C ALA A 971 2.84 9.04 23.51
N THR A 972 1.66 8.63 23.99
CA THR A 972 1.52 8.05 25.34
C THR A 972 1.85 6.55 25.43
N LEU A 973 2.18 5.88 24.31
CA LEU A 973 2.50 4.45 24.28
C LEU A 973 3.91 4.15 24.84
N PRO A 974 4.05 3.39 25.94
CA PRO A 974 5.36 3.11 26.52
C PRO A 974 5.98 1.81 25.98
N GLY A 975 7.29 1.64 26.19
CA GLY A 975 7.95 0.33 26.07
C GLY A 975 8.62 0.05 24.72
N LEU A 976 8.73 1.04 23.85
CA LEU A 976 9.45 0.96 22.58
C LEU A 976 10.91 1.41 22.74
N THR A 977 11.71 0.59 23.41
CA THR A 977 13.14 0.86 23.64
C THR A 977 14.01 -0.25 23.08
N MET A 978 15.03 0.14 22.31
CA MET A 978 15.99 -0.74 21.66
C MET A 978 17.40 -0.16 21.71
N TYR A 979 18.40 -0.93 21.28
CA TYR A 979 19.79 -0.51 21.30
C TYR A 979 20.37 -0.44 19.89
N GLN A 980 21.27 0.51 19.68
CA GLN A 980 22.02 0.65 18.44
C GLN A 980 22.71 -0.67 18.04
N GLY A 981 22.53 -1.06 16.78
CA GLY A 981 23.04 -2.29 16.19
C GLY A 981 22.21 -3.55 16.50
N GLU A 982 21.05 -3.43 17.15
CA GLU A 982 20.09 -4.52 17.26
C GLU A 982 19.28 -4.67 15.97
N LEU A 983 19.03 -5.92 15.58
CA LEU A 983 18.04 -6.26 14.57
C LEU A 983 16.68 -6.45 15.26
N VAL A 984 15.70 -5.66 14.83
CA VAL A 984 14.35 -5.57 15.42
C VAL A 984 13.32 -5.97 14.37
N SER A 985 12.29 -6.70 14.79
CA SER A 985 11.16 -7.07 13.94
C SER A 985 9.89 -6.37 14.43
N TRP A 986 9.22 -5.68 13.50
CA TRP A 986 7.97 -4.98 13.75
C TRP A 986 6.84 -5.73 13.05
N TYR A 987 5.83 -6.11 13.81
CA TYR A 987 4.60 -6.73 13.34
C TYR A 987 3.53 -5.64 13.28
N LEU A 988 3.16 -5.23 12.08
CA LEU A 988 2.28 -4.11 11.81
C LEU A 988 0.92 -4.65 11.36
N LEU A 989 -0.14 -4.21 12.03
CA LEU A 989 -1.49 -4.75 11.88
C LEU A 989 -2.45 -3.60 11.55
N GLY A 990 -3.19 -3.71 10.45
CA GLY A 990 -4.28 -2.81 10.08
C GLY A 990 -5.64 -3.50 10.16
N MET A 991 -6.61 -2.85 10.79
CA MET A 991 -8.02 -3.29 10.94
C MET A 991 -8.90 -2.04 10.98
N GLY A 992 -10.20 -2.17 10.73
CA GLY A 992 -11.16 -1.07 10.95
C GLY A 992 -12.15 -0.87 9.81
N GLN A 993 -12.49 0.38 9.50
CA GLN A 993 -13.43 0.87 8.46
C GLN A 993 -12.68 1.37 7.21
N GLU A 994 -13.39 1.97 6.25
CA GLU A 994 -12.81 2.56 5.03
C GLU A 994 -11.75 3.63 5.34
N VAL A 995 -11.95 4.40 6.41
CA VAL A 995 -11.02 5.44 6.88
C VAL A 995 -9.72 4.87 7.48
N ASP A 996 -9.65 3.57 7.80
CA ASP A 996 -8.47 2.92 8.39
C ASP A 996 -7.39 2.61 7.32
N VAL A 997 -7.01 3.62 6.54
CA VAL A 997 -5.82 3.65 5.70
C VAL A 997 -4.66 4.19 6.51
N HIS A 998 -3.65 3.38 6.78
CA HIS A 998 -2.53 3.81 7.61
C HIS A 998 -1.20 3.64 6.90
N THR A 999 -0.45 4.73 6.77
CA THR A 999 0.85 4.75 6.12
C THR A 999 1.93 4.97 7.18
N VAL A 1000 2.47 3.87 7.70
CA VAL A 1000 3.32 3.87 8.91
C VAL A 1000 4.73 4.33 8.58
N HIS A 1001 5.10 5.53 9.01
CA HIS A 1001 6.43 6.11 8.83
C HIS A 1001 7.29 6.00 10.09
N PHE A 1002 8.57 5.65 9.91
CA PHE A 1002 9.59 5.65 10.96
C PHE A 1002 10.61 6.76 10.70
N HIS A 1003 10.75 7.70 11.62
CA HIS A 1003 11.80 8.71 11.52
C HIS A 1003 13.19 8.07 11.70
N ALA A 1004 14.16 8.60 10.96
CA ALA A 1004 15.60 8.31 10.99
C ALA A 1004 16.05 6.90 10.64
N GLU A 1005 15.13 5.96 10.49
CA GLU A 1005 15.41 4.55 10.23
C GLU A 1005 14.67 4.08 8.98
N THR A 1006 15.31 3.19 8.23
CA THR A 1006 14.65 2.46 7.14
C THR A 1006 14.58 0.99 7.52
N PHE A 1007 13.74 0.21 6.84
CA PHE A 1007 13.58 -1.21 7.10
C PHE A 1007 13.55 -2.03 5.80
N ILE A 1008 13.68 -3.34 5.98
CA ILE A 1008 13.48 -4.32 4.92
C ILE A 1008 12.04 -4.81 4.98
N TYR A 1009 11.35 -4.62 3.86
CA TYR A 1009 10.01 -5.13 3.59
C TYR A 1009 10.09 -6.30 2.61
N LYS A 1010 9.27 -7.34 2.81
CA LYS A 1010 9.22 -8.51 1.91
C LYS A 1010 7.95 -8.54 1.09
N ASN A 1011 8.10 -8.66 -0.24
CA ASN A 1011 7.01 -8.95 -1.17
C ASN A 1011 7.53 -9.88 -2.27
N GLY A 1012 7.65 -11.17 -1.97
CA GLY A 1012 8.35 -12.16 -2.80
C GLY A 1012 9.88 -12.05 -2.76
N LYS A 1013 10.40 -10.82 -2.65
CA LYS A 1013 11.82 -10.47 -2.49
C LYS A 1013 11.99 -9.39 -1.41
N SER A 1014 13.22 -8.95 -1.16
CA SER A 1014 13.54 -7.97 -0.10
C SER A 1014 13.75 -6.58 -0.67
N TYR A 1015 12.91 -5.63 -0.26
CA TYR A 1015 12.92 -4.23 -0.70
C TYR A 1015 13.17 -3.29 0.47
N ARG A 1016 13.80 -2.15 0.20
CA ARG A 1016 14.02 -1.08 1.17
C ARG A 1016 12.82 -0.13 1.18
N ALA A 1017 12.34 0.21 2.37
CA ALA A 1017 11.27 1.19 2.59
C ALA A 1017 11.42 1.89 3.96
N ASP A 1018 10.71 2.99 4.15
CA ASP A 1018 10.54 3.69 5.44
C ASP A 1018 9.07 4.01 5.76
N VAL A 1019 8.16 3.64 4.85
CA VAL A 1019 6.70 3.72 4.98
C VAL A 1019 6.09 2.35 4.65
N VAL A 1020 5.13 1.89 5.45
CA VAL A 1020 4.32 0.68 5.18
C VAL A 1020 2.86 1.06 5.07
N ASP A 1021 2.23 0.68 3.96
CA ASP A 1021 0.79 0.86 3.77
C ASP A 1021 0.02 -0.28 4.45
N LEU A 1022 -0.91 0.06 5.34
CA LEU A 1022 -1.78 -0.85 6.07
C LEU A 1022 -3.24 -0.49 5.82
N PHE A 1023 -4.06 -1.52 5.61
CA PHE A 1023 -5.49 -1.45 5.39
C PHE A 1023 -6.20 -2.49 6.27
N PRO A 1024 -7.53 -2.47 6.41
CA PRO A 1024 -8.25 -3.52 7.13
C PRO A 1024 -7.91 -4.93 6.63
N GLY A 1025 -7.34 -5.76 7.51
CA GLY A 1025 -6.88 -7.12 7.17
C GLY A 1025 -5.43 -7.21 6.70
N THR A 1026 -4.67 -6.12 6.72
CA THR A 1026 -3.25 -6.12 6.35
C THR A 1026 -2.37 -6.45 7.54
N PHE A 1027 -1.69 -7.59 7.48
CA PHE A 1027 -0.74 -8.03 8.52
C PHE A 1027 0.65 -8.14 7.93
N GLU A 1028 1.48 -7.14 8.16
CA GLU A 1028 2.82 -7.05 7.60
C GLU A 1028 3.90 -7.17 8.68
N MET A 1029 5.08 -7.60 8.25
CA MET A 1029 6.25 -7.64 9.11
C MET A 1029 7.46 -7.05 8.42
N VAL A 1030 8.12 -6.13 9.12
CA VAL A 1030 9.34 -5.46 8.65
C VAL A 1030 10.51 -5.70 9.61
N GLU A 1031 11.71 -5.75 9.05
CA GLU A 1031 12.95 -5.99 9.79
C GLU A 1031 13.85 -4.76 9.69
N MET A 1032 14.23 -4.21 10.84
CA MET A 1032 14.96 -2.95 10.96
C MET A 1032 16.29 -3.18 11.68
N LEU A 1033 17.38 -2.74 11.05
CA LEU A 1033 18.68 -2.66 11.70
C LEU A 1033 18.82 -1.26 12.30
N VAL A 1034 18.85 -1.16 13.62
CA VAL A 1034 18.77 0.13 14.31
C VAL A 1034 20.11 0.85 14.29
N GLY A 1035 20.16 2.05 13.72
CA GLY A 1035 21.39 2.83 13.53
C GLY A 1035 21.55 4.06 14.41
N ASN A 1036 20.46 4.76 14.74
CA ASN A 1036 20.47 6.14 15.23
C ASN A 1036 20.07 6.30 16.70
N PRO A 1037 21.01 6.54 17.64
CA PRO A 1037 20.64 6.85 19.02
C PRO A 1037 19.84 8.16 19.12
N GLY A 1038 18.71 8.11 19.81
CA GLY A 1038 17.77 9.23 19.91
C GLY A 1038 16.36 8.76 20.24
N THR A 1039 15.44 9.71 20.40
CA THR A 1039 14.01 9.44 20.47
C THR A 1039 13.37 9.93 19.18
N TRP A 1040 12.70 9.02 18.49
CA TRP A 1040 12.24 9.21 17.12
C TRP A 1040 10.73 9.04 17.06
N LEU A 1041 10.10 9.80 16.17
CA LEU A 1041 8.68 9.72 15.91
C LEU A 1041 8.37 8.52 15.02
N LEU A 1042 7.24 7.88 15.28
CA LEU A 1042 6.61 6.88 14.43
C LEU A 1042 5.14 7.24 14.35
N HIS A 1043 4.64 7.49 13.15
CA HIS A 1043 3.28 7.96 12.94
C HIS A 1043 2.65 7.41 11.66
N CYS A 1044 1.33 7.55 11.55
CA CYS A 1044 0.62 7.42 10.29
C CYS A 1044 0.82 8.69 9.45
N HIS A 1045 1.07 8.61 8.14
CA HIS A 1045 1.29 9.78 7.28
C HIS A 1045 -0.01 10.33 6.64
N VAL A 1046 -1.17 9.82 7.04
CA VAL A 1046 -2.48 10.38 6.68
C VAL A 1046 -2.79 11.60 7.57
N SER A 1047 -3.15 12.72 6.94
CA SER A 1047 -3.26 14.03 7.60
C SER A 1047 -4.16 14.05 8.84
N ASP A 1048 -5.40 13.56 8.73
CA ASP A 1048 -6.35 13.54 9.85
C ASP A 1048 -5.87 12.62 10.97
N HIS A 1049 -5.26 11.48 10.63
CA HIS A 1049 -4.73 10.56 11.63
C HIS A 1049 -3.59 11.18 12.44
N ILE A 1050 -2.74 12.01 11.82
CA ILE A 1050 -1.69 12.77 12.53
C ILE A 1050 -2.33 13.77 13.49
N HIS A 1051 -3.25 14.60 12.98
CA HIS A 1051 -3.93 15.63 13.78
C HIS A 1051 -4.75 15.04 14.92
N ALA A 1052 -5.33 13.87 14.73
CA ALA A 1052 -6.09 13.13 15.73
C ALA A 1052 -5.21 12.35 16.75
N GLY A 1053 -3.90 12.31 16.55
CA GLY A 1053 -2.93 11.82 17.53
C GLY A 1053 -2.42 10.40 17.33
N MET A 1054 -2.50 9.86 16.11
CA MET A 1054 -1.95 8.55 15.72
C MET A 1054 -0.41 8.59 15.57
N GLU A 1055 0.25 8.95 16.66
CA GLU A 1055 1.70 9.15 16.73
C GLU A 1055 2.26 8.53 18.02
N ILE A 1056 3.45 7.93 17.94
CA ILE A 1056 4.19 7.39 19.07
C ILE A 1056 5.68 7.69 18.98
N LEU A 1057 6.38 7.49 20.10
CA LEU A 1057 7.83 7.61 20.16
C LEU A 1057 8.48 6.24 20.35
N PHE A 1058 9.61 6.02 19.67
CA PHE A 1058 10.52 4.93 20.00
C PHE A 1058 11.90 5.48 20.35
N THR A 1059 12.58 4.83 21.28
CA THR A 1059 13.89 5.26 21.78
C THR A 1059 14.96 4.25 21.43
N VAL A 1060 16.00 4.74 20.77
CA VAL A 1060 17.23 4.00 20.48
C VAL A 1060 18.31 4.46 21.44
N LEU A 1061 18.79 3.54 22.28
CA LEU A 1061 19.87 3.79 23.20
C LEU A 1061 21.22 3.46 22.56
N PRO A 1062 22.28 4.24 22.85
CA PRO A 1062 23.62 3.89 22.41
C PRO A 1062 24.02 2.57 23.06
N ARG A 1063 24.72 1.72 22.31
CA ARG A 1063 25.28 0.51 22.88
C ARG A 1063 26.43 0.90 23.80
N THR A 1064 26.23 0.84 25.11
CA THR A 1064 27.33 1.02 26.05
C THR A 1064 28.35 -0.07 25.78
N GLY A 1065 29.51 0.33 25.25
CA GLY A 1065 30.71 -0.48 25.34
C GLY A 1065 30.89 -0.86 26.80
N ARG A 1066 31.32 -2.10 27.04
CA ARG A 1066 31.84 -2.53 28.33
C ARG A 1066 33.09 -1.68 28.62
N GLU A 1067 32.93 -0.44 29.05
CA GLU A 1067 33.89 0.13 29.99
C GLU A 1067 33.69 -0.66 31.27
N LEU A 1068 34.55 -1.67 31.46
CA LEU A 1068 34.87 -2.14 32.79
C LEU A 1068 35.37 -0.92 33.57
N SER A 1069 34.44 -0.22 34.22
CA SER A 1069 34.72 0.59 35.38
C SER A 1069 35.54 -0.28 36.33
N LEU A 1070 36.83 0.05 36.45
CA LEU A 1070 37.82 -0.54 37.36
C LEU A 1070 37.48 -0.28 38.84
N LYS A 1071 36.20 -0.22 39.22
CA LYS A 1071 35.74 -0.03 40.59
C LYS A 1071 35.00 -1.22 41.19
N ASN A 1072 34.76 -2.31 40.45
CA ASN A 1072 34.12 -3.53 41.00
C ASN A 1072 34.94 -4.82 40.82
N ILE A 1073 36.24 -4.75 40.53
CA ILE A 1073 37.14 -5.93 40.45
C ILE A 1073 37.87 -6.16 41.78
N GLN A 1074 37.16 -6.09 42.92
CA GLN A 1074 37.77 -6.46 44.20
C GLN A 1074 36.93 -7.41 45.07
N GLU A 1075 35.77 -7.89 44.60
CA GLU A 1075 34.94 -8.83 45.37
C GLU A 1075 34.56 -10.13 44.64
N HIS A 1076 35.09 -10.42 43.45
CA HIS A 1076 34.75 -11.67 42.72
C HIS A 1076 35.96 -12.40 42.10
N PHE A 1077 37.12 -12.37 42.78
CA PHE A 1077 38.25 -13.25 42.48
C PHE A 1077 38.53 -14.20 43.66
N LEU A 1078 37.57 -15.09 43.95
CA LEU A 1078 37.87 -16.37 44.57
C LEU A 1078 37.00 -17.44 43.89
N LEU A 1079 37.69 -18.46 43.35
CA LEU A 1079 37.20 -19.71 42.75
C LEU A 1079 36.76 -19.64 41.28
N ASP A 1080 37.69 -19.95 40.36
CA ASP A 1080 37.73 -21.26 39.67
C ASP A 1080 38.88 -21.30 38.64
N GLU A 1081 40.00 -21.92 39.00
CA GLU A 1081 41.05 -22.30 38.06
C GLU A 1081 40.68 -23.66 37.43
N SER A 1082 40.21 -23.68 36.18
CA SER A 1082 40.66 -24.65 35.15
C SER A 1082 39.80 -24.65 33.88
N GLN A 1083 40.23 -23.92 32.84
CA GLN A 1083 39.93 -24.32 31.46
C GLN A 1083 41.19 -24.17 30.60
N LYS A 1084 41.81 -25.29 30.23
CA LYS A 1084 42.87 -25.39 29.22
C LYS A 1084 42.29 -26.06 27.97
N LEU A 1085 42.39 -25.38 26.82
CA LEU A 1085 41.91 -25.83 25.52
C LEU A 1085 42.88 -26.83 24.85
N MET A 1086 42.34 -27.85 24.19
CA MET A 1086 43.07 -28.87 23.43
C MET A 1086 42.99 -28.58 21.92
N LEU A 1087 44.13 -28.65 21.21
CA LEU A 1087 44.19 -28.61 19.75
C LEU A 1087 45.03 -29.80 19.25
N PHE A 1088 44.45 -30.65 18.41
CA PHE A 1088 45.08 -31.82 17.76
C PHE A 1088 45.91 -32.73 18.69
N GLY A 1089 45.35 -33.09 19.85
CA GLY A 1089 45.86 -34.19 20.67
C GLY A 1089 47.21 -33.96 21.36
N SER A 1090 47.77 -32.75 21.35
CA SER A 1090 48.97 -32.41 22.14
C SER A 1090 48.84 -31.04 22.82
N LYS A 1091 49.45 -30.92 24.02
CA LYS A 1091 49.37 -29.72 24.87
C LYS A 1091 50.38 -28.68 24.37
N VAL A 1092 49.92 -27.53 23.89
CA VAL A 1092 50.76 -26.48 23.31
C VAL A 1092 50.48 -25.14 24.01
N SER A 1093 51.52 -24.36 24.32
CA SER A 1093 51.39 -23.08 25.04
C SER A 1093 50.93 -21.95 24.11
N GLN A 1094 50.28 -20.92 24.66
CA GLN A 1094 49.65 -19.83 23.90
C GLN A 1094 50.61 -19.08 22.95
N GLN A 1095 51.89 -18.98 23.30
CA GLN A 1095 52.92 -18.38 22.44
C GLN A 1095 53.25 -19.22 21.18
N GLN A 1096 53.07 -20.54 21.23
CA GLN A 1096 53.30 -21.41 20.07
C GLN A 1096 52.12 -21.37 19.07
N ILE A 1097 50.91 -21.04 19.54
CA ILE A 1097 49.72 -20.89 18.68
C ILE A 1097 49.87 -19.65 17.79
N GLU A 1098 50.30 -18.52 18.36
CA GLU A 1098 50.51 -17.28 17.60
C GLU A 1098 51.59 -17.45 16.52
N ALA A 1099 52.71 -18.11 16.85
CA ALA A 1099 53.77 -18.39 15.88
C ALA A 1099 53.31 -19.30 14.73
N THR A 1100 52.44 -20.28 15.02
CA THR A 1100 51.93 -21.23 14.02
C THR A 1100 50.91 -20.56 13.09
N VAL A 1101 50.04 -19.71 13.63
CA VAL A 1101 49.05 -18.93 12.84
C VAL A 1101 49.77 -17.94 11.92
N ILE A 1102 50.80 -17.25 12.41
CA ILE A 1102 51.61 -16.34 11.58
C ILE A 1102 52.32 -17.12 10.47
N SER A 1103 52.89 -18.28 10.79
CA SER A 1103 53.57 -19.12 9.79
C SER A 1103 52.60 -19.61 8.70
N LEU A 1104 51.39 -20.04 9.08
CA LEU A 1104 50.35 -20.46 8.13
C LEU A 1104 49.86 -19.30 7.26
N ALA A 1105 49.73 -18.09 7.82
CA ALA A 1105 49.37 -16.89 7.07
C ALA A 1105 50.44 -16.54 6.02
N VAL A 1106 51.73 -16.62 6.38
CA VAL A 1106 52.84 -16.38 5.46
C VAL A 1106 52.88 -17.43 4.33
N VAL A 1107 52.67 -18.70 4.65
CA VAL A 1107 52.57 -19.77 3.64
C VAL A 1107 51.36 -19.56 2.72
N GLY A 1108 50.22 -19.13 3.25
CA GLY A 1108 49.03 -18.80 2.47
C GLY A 1108 49.28 -17.66 1.47
N VAL A 1109 49.99 -16.60 1.88
CA VAL A 1109 50.36 -15.49 1.00
C VAL A 1109 51.34 -15.95 -0.10
N LEU A 1110 52.31 -16.79 0.23
CA LEU A 1110 53.27 -17.34 -0.75
C LEU A 1110 52.58 -18.23 -1.80
N LEU A 1111 51.61 -19.05 -1.39
CA LEU A 1111 50.82 -19.87 -2.31
C LEU A 1111 49.93 -19.02 -3.23
N LEU A 1112 49.35 -17.92 -2.70
CA LEU A 1112 48.56 -16.97 -3.49
C LEU A 1112 49.42 -16.26 -4.54
N LEU A 1113 50.64 -15.87 -4.20
CA LEU A 1113 51.59 -15.30 -5.14
C LEU A 1113 52.00 -16.31 -6.22
N ALA A 1114 52.27 -17.56 -5.85
CA ALA A 1114 52.60 -18.62 -6.81
C ALA A 1114 51.43 -18.91 -7.77
N ALA A 1115 50.20 -18.94 -7.25
CA ALA A 1115 48.99 -19.10 -8.05
C ALA A 1115 48.78 -17.91 -9.01
N GLY A 1116 49.05 -16.68 -8.56
CA GLY A 1116 48.99 -15.48 -9.41
C GLY A 1116 50.00 -15.52 -10.56
N VAL A 1117 51.24 -15.99 -10.30
CA VAL A 1117 52.25 -16.16 -11.35
C VAL A 1117 51.86 -17.24 -12.35
N LEU A 1118 51.31 -18.37 -11.89
CA LEU A 1118 50.81 -19.44 -12.76
C LEU A 1118 49.63 -18.97 -13.62
N LEU A 1119 48.69 -18.22 -13.04
CA LEU A 1119 47.57 -17.63 -13.77
C LEU A 1119 48.05 -16.62 -14.82
N GLY A 1120 49.04 -15.80 -14.47
CA GLY A 1120 49.70 -14.89 -15.42
C GLY A 1120 50.38 -15.62 -16.58
N ALA A 1121 51.03 -16.75 -16.31
CA ALA A 1121 51.63 -17.60 -17.34
C ALA A 1121 50.57 -18.24 -18.25
N VAL A 1122 49.45 -18.70 -17.70
CA VAL A 1122 48.31 -19.23 -18.46
C VAL A 1122 47.72 -18.15 -19.36
N ILE A 1123 47.44 -16.95 -18.84
CA ILE A 1123 46.93 -15.82 -19.61
C ILE A 1123 47.92 -15.42 -20.72
N HIS A 1124 49.23 -15.42 -20.44
CA HIS A 1124 50.25 -15.12 -21.45
C HIS A 1124 50.29 -16.17 -22.57
N LEU A 1125 50.20 -17.46 -22.23
CA LEU A 1125 50.10 -18.57 -23.20
C LEU A 1125 48.83 -18.50 -24.03
N GLU A 1126 47.71 -18.10 -23.42
CA GLU A 1126 46.43 -17.94 -24.11
C GLU A 1126 46.43 -16.73 -25.06
N ARG A 1127 47.09 -15.63 -24.66
CA ARG A 1127 47.31 -14.46 -25.51
C ARG A 1127 48.24 -14.76 -26.69
N GLN A 1128 49.29 -15.56 -26.48
CA GLN A 1128 50.14 -16.11 -27.56
C GLN A 1128 49.36 -17.00 -28.53
N LYS A 1129 48.45 -17.85 -28.03
CA LYS A 1129 47.53 -18.65 -28.87
C LYS A 1129 46.56 -17.78 -29.68
N ARG A 1130 45.99 -16.73 -29.09
CA ARG A 1130 45.13 -15.76 -29.82
C ARG A 1130 45.90 -15.00 -30.91
N LEU A 1131 47.13 -14.58 -30.65
CA LEU A 1131 47.97 -13.92 -31.66
C LEU A 1131 48.35 -14.86 -32.83
N ARG A 1132 48.58 -16.15 -32.57
CA ARG A 1132 48.79 -17.16 -33.63
C ARG A 1132 47.52 -17.46 -34.44
N ARG A 1133 46.32 -17.39 -33.84
CA ARG A 1133 45.03 -17.51 -34.55
C ARG A 1133 44.75 -16.30 -35.45
N ASN A 1134 45.05 -15.08 -34.99
CA ASN A 1134 44.87 -13.87 -35.79
C ASN A 1134 45.83 -13.78 -36.99
N ARG A 1135 47.05 -14.34 -36.88
CA ARG A 1135 47.97 -14.45 -38.03
C ARG A 1135 47.51 -15.45 -39.10
N ARG A 1136 46.72 -16.48 -38.76
CA ARG A 1136 46.08 -17.38 -39.74
C ARG A 1136 44.85 -16.74 -40.40
N SER A 1137 44.06 -15.98 -39.64
CA SER A 1137 42.89 -15.25 -40.17
C SER A 1137 43.29 -14.17 -41.20
N ILE A 1138 44.40 -13.47 -40.98
CA ILE A 1138 44.89 -12.43 -41.90
C ILE A 1138 45.51 -13.04 -43.19
N LEU A 1139 45.97 -14.29 -43.15
CA LEU A 1139 46.46 -15.00 -44.34
C LEU A 1139 45.32 -15.66 -45.15
N ASP A 1140 44.22 -16.07 -44.50
CA ASP A 1140 43.03 -16.62 -45.18
C ASP A 1140 42.17 -15.53 -45.87
N ASP A 1141 42.08 -14.32 -45.29
CA ASP A 1141 41.38 -13.19 -45.93
C ASP A 1141 42.19 -12.55 -47.08
N GLY A 1142 43.52 -12.72 -47.07
CA GLY A 1142 44.40 -12.34 -48.19
C GLY A 1142 44.28 -13.26 -49.42
N PHE A 1143 43.90 -14.53 -49.24
CA PHE A 1143 43.73 -15.49 -50.33
C PHE A 1143 42.34 -15.46 -50.98
N LYS A 1144 41.30 -14.98 -50.29
CA LYS A 1144 39.95 -14.82 -50.85
C LYS A 1144 39.78 -13.60 -51.77
N LEU A 1145 40.67 -12.61 -51.69
CA LEU A 1145 40.68 -11.43 -52.57
C LEU A 1145 41.41 -11.66 -53.92
N MET A 1146 42.05 -12.82 -54.12
CA MET A 1146 42.80 -13.15 -55.34
C MET A 1146 42.11 -14.17 -56.27
N SER A 1147 40.89 -14.64 -55.93
CA SER A 1147 40.17 -15.67 -56.70
C SER A 1147 38.90 -15.18 -57.44
N GLN A 1148 38.64 -13.87 -57.49
CA GLN A 1148 37.59 -13.29 -58.36
C GLN A 1148 38.22 -12.40 -59.43
N LYS A 1149 39.08 -13.01 -60.26
CA LYS A 1149 39.50 -12.48 -61.57
C LYS A 1149 39.90 -13.62 -62.51
N LYS A 1150 38.90 -14.42 -62.92
CA LYS A 1150 38.64 -14.88 -64.29
C LYS A 1150 37.54 -15.94 -64.28
#